data_AF-A0AAU0W6Z9-F1
#
_entry.id   AF-A0AAU0W6Z9-F1
#
_cell.length_a   1.000
_cell.length_b   1.000
_cell.length_c   1.000
_cell.angle_alpha   90.00
_cell.angle_beta   90.00
_cell.angle_gamma   90.00
#
_symmetry.space_group_name_H-M   'P 1'
#
loop_
_entity.id
_entity.type
_entity.pdbx_description
1 polymer ?
#
loop_
_entity_poly.entity_id
_entity_poly.type
_entity_poly.pdbx_seq_one_letter_code
_entity_poly.pdbx_strand_id
1 'polypeptide(L)'
;MNGFAGHVWVLALVAAVCALITVHLLAVRRTAGSSLTGAVVLTLAVAAIPALRGEPPHYVTGVALTAGGVMAVVWARGRSRRHRSARRSARADYEAGTAAVPLFAALAERDRLAAELHDVAAHRLTGIVVAAGAALRLADRVRTGDALRHAGEAGREAVRELERLTGLDATAAGFTEVDALASAHAVDYRRTVGKAPPGSTEAAYRVVREALTNAARYAAGANVRVRIEPTDDRDEPVRAGGDHLFVVTVTDDGGTAVEPGLGTGRGLAGLAATVTATGGTFRAGPHGEGEGWSVRAALPAATVLPLRRWPLWRGTAALDYALVALAIALSLGASLLSADVPTPFGGLLPALVTVVLSGLHAVPLAWRSRAPGRALTAVLSALLLWWACDRAGWTQPPVSDIFLVYGWVELTLVHSVGVRLPWRRGLCAPLAVAAVGGLALASGSGITGSRTAAWAVLAGMLALPALAVWSWGCRTARRHERLRAADARRRVLLDGDADAAVSAQRLLFATALRDTALRHARAVVAATEEGDLRAVREEARAGLTALRDLLSGLRTGDDADDADDAPPPTVSGITALAARYGAVVRHVGARRPLPAAVEVFAYRTASALMAVGVTLTVRTLPDGVEVSGPAPAVPAVERRLRALADAAGGTLSTTGRGAVRVWLPEAFPWRSE
;
A
#
# COMPACT_ATOMS: atom_id res chain seq x y z
N MET A 1 -9.94 65.27 -1.95
CA MET A 1 -10.68 64.02 -1.61
C MET A 1 -10.18 62.78 -2.37
N ASN A 2 -9.73 62.87 -3.63
CA ASN A 2 -9.28 61.70 -4.41
C ASN A 2 -8.03 60.98 -3.85
N GLY A 3 -7.13 61.69 -3.17
CA GLY A 3 -5.94 61.09 -2.56
C GLY A 3 -6.28 60.17 -1.38
N PHE A 4 -7.16 60.58 -0.47
CA PHE A 4 -7.49 59.82 0.74
C PHE A 4 -8.20 58.49 0.43
N ALA A 5 -9.12 58.51 -0.55
CA ALA A 5 -9.78 57.30 -1.05
C ALA A 5 -8.78 56.30 -1.64
N GLY A 6 -7.77 56.77 -2.39
CA GLY A 6 -6.70 55.92 -2.93
C GLY A 6 -5.87 55.22 -1.85
N HIS A 7 -5.53 55.91 -0.76
CA HIS A 7 -4.75 55.32 0.33
C HIS A 7 -5.54 54.24 1.10
N VAL A 8 -6.86 54.43 1.26
CA VAL A 8 -7.74 53.44 1.90
C VAL A 8 -7.82 52.15 1.07
N TRP A 9 -7.90 52.24 -0.26
CA TRP A 9 -7.91 51.07 -1.14
C TRP A 9 -6.58 50.31 -1.12
N VAL A 10 -5.45 51.02 -1.08
CA VAL A 10 -4.12 50.40 -0.96
C VAL A 10 -3.98 49.65 0.37
N LEU A 11 -4.40 50.26 1.49
CA LEU A 11 -4.36 49.61 2.81
C LEU A 11 -5.28 48.38 2.87
N ALA A 12 -6.47 48.43 2.28
CA ALA A 12 -7.38 47.29 2.20
C ALA A 12 -6.80 46.14 1.37
N LEU A 13 -6.16 46.45 0.23
CA LEU A 13 -5.48 45.46 -0.60
C LEU A 13 -4.32 44.79 0.14
N VAL A 14 -3.49 45.57 0.84
CA VAL A 14 -2.38 45.06 1.66
C VAL A 14 -2.91 44.15 2.78
N ALA A 15 -3.97 44.55 3.49
CA ALA A 15 -4.59 43.74 4.53
C ALA A 15 -5.14 42.42 3.98
N ALA A 16 -5.78 42.44 2.81
CA ALA A 16 -6.27 41.25 2.13
C ALA A 16 -5.13 40.29 1.73
N VAL A 17 -4.03 40.81 1.17
CA VAL A 17 -2.84 40.01 0.84
C VAL A 17 -2.23 39.38 2.10
N CYS A 18 -2.09 40.16 3.18
CA CYS A 18 -1.61 39.66 4.46
C CYS A 18 -2.52 38.56 5.05
N ALA A 19 -3.84 38.71 4.93
CA ALA A 19 -4.83 37.71 5.34
C ALA A 19 -4.65 36.38 4.59
N LEU A 20 -4.50 36.44 3.25
CA LEU A 20 -4.27 35.26 2.42
C LEU A 20 -2.93 34.59 2.75
N ILE A 21 -1.86 35.36 2.91
CA ILE A 21 -0.55 34.83 3.30
C ILE A 21 -0.64 34.14 4.67
N THR A 22 -1.32 34.76 5.63
CA THR A 22 -1.50 34.22 6.99
C THR A 22 -2.22 32.88 6.97
N VAL A 23 -3.33 32.77 6.23
CA VAL A 23 -4.05 31.49 6.09
C VAL A 23 -3.23 30.46 5.34
N HIS A 24 -2.49 30.84 4.30
CA HIS A 24 -1.57 29.93 3.62
C HIS A 24 -0.53 29.37 4.60
N LEU A 25 0.12 30.24 5.38
CA LEU A 25 1.14 29.85 6.34
C LEU A 25 0.55 29.00 7.47
N LEU A 26 -0.64 29.34 7.96
CA LEU A 26 -1.34 28.56 8.98
C LEU A 26 -1.69 27.17 8.46
N ALA A 27 -2.22 27.08 7.24
CA ALA A 27 -2.51 25.81 6.57
C ALA A 27 -1.25 24.98 6.26
N VAL A 28 -0.10 25.62 6.06
CA VAL A 28 1.19 24.95 5.88
C VAL A 28 1.79 24.48 7.21
N ARG A 29 1.65 25.25 8.30
CA ARG A 29 2.40 25.04 9.55
C ARG A 29 1.60 24.37 10.67
N ARG A 30 0.27 24.49 10.68
CA ARG A 30 -0.61 23.99 11.74
C ARG A 30 -1.50 22.83 11.26
N THR A 31 -2.18 22.19 12.22
CA THR A 31 -3.10 21.07 11.95
C THR A 31 -4.34 21.54 11.17
N ALA A 32 -5.03 20.61 10.50
CA ALA A 32 -6.19 20.93 9.68
C ALA A 32 -7.28 21.68 10.45
N GLY A 33 -7.58 21.27 11.70
CA GLY A 33 -8.58 21.92 12.54
C GLY A 33 -8.23 23.37 12.88
N SER A 34 -7.03 23.61 13.42
CA SER A 34 -6.61 24.96 13.82
C SER A 34 -6.45 25.93 12.64
N SER A 35 -6.00 25.44 11.49
CA SER A 35 -5.91 26.25 10.27
C SER A 35 -7.27 26.56 9.64
N LEU A 36 -8.23 25.65 9.74
CA LEU A 36 -9.61 25.88 9.31
C LEU A 36 -10.29 26.93 10.19
N THR A 37 -10.12 26.85 11.52
CA THR A 37 -10.64 27.88 12.45
C THR A 37 -10.10 29.26 12.10
N GLY A 38 -8.79 29.38 11.82
CA GLY A 38 -8.20 30.65 11.39
C GLY A 38 -8.78 31.19 10.07
N ALA A 39 -9.04 30.30 9.10
CA ALA A 39 -9.69 30.69 7.84
C ALA A 39 -11.14 31.18 8.05
N VAL A 40 -11.90 30.50 8.93
CA VAL A 40 -13.27 30.89 9.28
C VAL A 40 -13.30 32.23 10.01
N VAL A 41 -12.47 32.41 11.05
CA VAL A 41 -12.38 33.67 11.81
C VAL A 41 -12.05 34.84 10.89
N LEU A 42 -11.10 34.65 9.98
CA LEU A 42 -10.70 35.72 9.05
C LEU A 42 -11.79 36.02 8.02
N THR A 43 -12.54 35.01 7.57
CA THR A 43 -13.72 35.20 6.71
C THR A 43 -14.80 36.02 7.43
N LEU A 44 -15.10 35.69 8.69
CA LEU A 44 -16.07 36.43 9.51
C LEU A 44 -15.60 37.86 9.77
N ALA A 45 -14.30 38.08 10.02
CA ALA A 45 -13.73 39.41 10.22
C ALA A 45 -13.87 40.29 8.97
N VAL A 46 -13.64 39.73 7.77
CA VAL A 46 -13.83 40.45 6.50
C VAL A 46 -15.31 40.79 6.28
N ALA A 47 -16.22 39.87 6.59
CA ALA A 47 -17.67 40.11 6.48
C ALA A 47 -18.21 41.09 7.54
N ALA A 48 -17.56 41.21 8.70
CA ALA A 48 -17.96 42.14 9.75
C ALA A 48 -17.73 43.61 9.34
N ILE A 49 -16.75 43.90 8.47
CA ILE A 49 -16.45 45.28 8.02
C ILE A 49 -17.66 45.96 7.36
N PRO A 50 -18.30 45.39 6.30
CA PRO A 50 -19.49 45.99 5.72
C PRO A 50 -20.69 45.96 6.69
N ALA A 51 -20.83 44.92 7.52
CA ALA A 51 -21.91 44.85 8.51
C ALA A 51 -21.85 46.00 9.53
N LEU A 52 -20.66 46.33 10.03
CA LEU A 52 -20.43 47.45 10.95
C LEU A 52 -20.60 48.82 10.27
N ARG A 53 -20.50 48.89 8.95
CA ARG A 53 -20.78 50.09 8.15
C ARG A 53 -22.27 50.26 7.83
N GLY A 54 -23.12 49.32 8.23
CA GLY A 54 -24.56 49.36 7.96
C GLY A 54 -24.91 48.97 6.52
N GLU A 55 -24.02 48.28 5.81
CA GLU A 55 -24.32 47.76 4.47
C GLU A 55 -25.46 46.72 4.51
N PRO A 56 -26.24 46.59 3.43
CA PRO A 56 -27.39 45.72 3.42
C PRO A 56 -27.00 44.23 3.58
N PRO A 57 -27.88 43.38 4.16
CA PRO A 57 -27.55 41.99 4.47
C PRO A 57 -27.10 41.14 3.27
N HIS A 58 -27.62 41.43 2.07
CA HIS A 58 -27.22 40.71 0.85
C HIS A 58 -25.76 41.01 0.48
N TYR A 59 -25.32 42.26 0.62
CA TYR A 59 -23.94 42.67 0.35
C TYR A 59 -22.97 42.04 1.36
N VAL A 60 -23.32 42.05 2.65
CA VAL A 60 -22.55 41.38 3.72
C VAL A 60 -22.41 39.88 3.44
N THR A 61 -23.51 39.23 3.02
CA THR A 61 -23.52 37.81 2.66
C THR A 61 -22.66 37.53 1.42
N GLY A 62 -22.72 38.40 0.41
CA GLY A 62 -21.87 38.33 -0.79
C GLY A 62 -20.38 38.42 -0.48
N VAL A 63 -20.00 39.35 0.40
CA VAL A 63 -18.62 39.47 0.91
C VAL A 63 -18.20 38.21 1.68
N ALA A 64 -19.05 37.68 2.55
CA ALA A 64 -18.75 36.49 3.35
C ALA A 64 -18.52 35.24 2.48
N LEU A 65 -19.39 35.01 1.49
CA LEU A 65 -19.30 33.88 0.57
C LEU A 65 -18.05 33.97 -0.32
N THR A 66 -17.76 35.17 -0.84
CA THR A 66 -16.61 35.40 -1.72
C THR A 66 -15.30 35.25 -0.94
N ALA A 67 -15.18 35.92 0.22
CA ALA A 67 -14.02 35.81 1.09
C ALA A 67 -13.82 34.37 1.59
N GLY A 68 -14.88 33.68 1.98
CA GLY A 68 -14.84 32.29 2.42
C GLY A 68 -14.36 31.34 1.33
N GLY A 69 -14.83 31.53 0.10
CA GLY A 69 -14.38 30.77 -1.07
C GLY A 69 -12.88 30.98 -1.34
N VAL A 70 -12.42 32.23 -1.43
CA VAL A 70 -11.00 32.53 -1.63
C VAL A 70 -10.15 31.95 -0.50
N MET A 71 -10.61 32.06 0.75
CA MET A 71 -9.90 31.54 1.91
C MET A 71 -9.83 30.00 1.90
N ALA A 72 -10.88 29.33 1.45
CA ALA A 72 -10.90 27.88 1.26
C ALA A 72 -9.88 27.41 0.21
N VAL A 73 -9.72 28.14 -0.91
CA VAL A 73 -8.68 27.85 -1.93
C VAL A 73 -7.29 27.96 -1.35
N VAL A 74 -7.02 29.07 -0.66
CA VAL A 74 -5.70 29.34 -0.08
C VAL A 74 -5.35 28.32 1.00
N TRP A 75 -6.33 27.98 1.85
CA TRP A 75 -6.22 26.93 2.84
C TRP A 75 -5.93 25.57 2.19
N ALA A 76 -6.74 25.16 1.19
CA ALA A 76 -6.56 23.91 0.47
C ALA A 76 -5.18 23.83 -0.22
N ARG A 77 -4.69 24.94 -0.79
CA ARG A 77 -3.35 25.02 -1.39
C ARG A 77 -2.24 24.91 -0.35
N GLY A 78 -2.39 25.54 0.81
CA GLY A 78 -1.46 25.40 1.94
C GLY A 78 -1.40 23.96 2.45
N ARG A 79 -2.56 23.34 2.66
CA ARG A 79 -2.69 21.92 3.04
C ARG A 79 -2.08 20.99 2.00
N SER A 80 -2.36 21.20 0.72
CA SER A 80 -1.77 20.44 -0.38
C SER A 80 -0.24 20.56 -0.40
N ARG A 81 0.31 21.75 -0.15
CA ARG A 81 1.77 21.95 -0.06
C ARG A 81 2.36 21.21 1.14
N ARG A 82 1.71 21.28 2.31
CA ARG A 82 2.14 20.57 3.52
C ARG A 82 2.10 19.06 3.31
N HIS A 83 1.01 18.52 2.76
CA HIS A 83 0.91 17.10 2.41
C HIS A 83 1.97 16.68 1.40
N ARG A 84 2.24 17.49 0.36
CA ARG A 84 3.33 17.21 -0.60
C ARG A 84 4.70 17.20 0.07
N SER A 85 4.97 18.12 0.99
CA SER A 85 6.22 18.14 1.75
C SER A 85 6.36 16.91 2.65
N ALA A 86 5.30 16.59 3.40
CA ALA A 86 5.27 15.42 4.27
C ALA A 86 5.45 14.11 3.48
N ARG A 87 4.82 14.01 2.29
CA ARG A 87 5.01 12.89 1.37
C ARG A 87 6.45 12.75 0.87
N ARG A 88 7.14 13.86 0.58
CA ARG A 88 8.56 13.81 0.19
C ARG A 88 9.44 13.32 1.32
N SER A 89 9.23 13.83 2.53
CA SER A 89 9.97 13.38 3.71
C SER A 89 9.71 11.90 4.01
N ALA A 90 8.44 11.46 4.01
CA ALA A 90 8.10 10.06 4.21
C ALA A 90 8.64 9.15 3.10
N ARG A 91 8.70 9.63 1.85
CA ARG A 91 9.30 8.91 0.74
C ARG A 91 10.82 8.78 0.92
N ALA A 92 11.50 9.84 1.36
CA ALA A 92 12.92 9.78 1.70
C ALA A 92 13.20 8.79 2.85
N ASP A 93 12.36 8.80 3.89
CA ASP A 93 12.46 7.86 5.02
C ASP A 93 12.19 6.41 4.59
N TYR A 94 11.25 6.19 3.67
CA TYR A 94 10.96 4.87 3.09
C TYR A 94 12.10 4.40 2.18
N GLU A 95 12.62 5.29 1.32
CA GLU A 95 13.76 5.03 0.44
C GLU A 95 15.04 4.70 1.22
N ALA A 96 15.27 5.37 2.36
CA ALA A 96 16.35 5.04 3.28
C ALA A 96 16.18 3.65 3.92
N GLY A 97 14.94 3.26 4.26
CA GLY A 97 14.64 1.91 4.79
C GLY A 97 14.67 0.80 3.74
N THR A 98 14.52 1.12 2.45
CA THR A 98 14.51 0.09 1.39
C THR A 98 15.89 -0.48 1.11
N ALA A 99 16.95 0.27 1.39
CA ALA A 99 18.33 -0.22 1.29
C ALA A 99 18.61 -1.38 2.27
N ALA A 100 17.86 -1.48 3.37
CA ALA A 100 18.01 -2.54 4.36
C ALA A 100 17.19 -3.80 4.04
N VAL A 101 16.32 -3.78 3.01
CA VAL A 101 15.43 -4.91 2.68
C VAL A 101 16.21 -6.19 2.34
N PRO A 102 17.26 -6.16 1.49
CA PRO A 102 18.03 -7.37 1.19
C PRO A 102 18.73 -7.94 2.43
N LEU A 103 19.26 -7.07 3.29
CA LEU A 103 19.90 -7.47 4.56
C LEU A 103 18.89 -8.15 5.48
N PHE A 104 17.73 -7.54 5.72
CA PHE A 104 16.71 -8.14 6.58
C PHE A 104 16.16 -9.45 6.02
N ALA A 105 16.00 -9.57 4.71
CA ALA A 105 15.58 -10.81 4.07
C ALA A 105 16.63 -11.92 4.28
N ALA A 106 17.91 -11.59 4.11
CA ALA A 106 19.03 -12.49 4.38
C ALA A 106 19.09 -12.92 5.86
N LEU A 107 18.94 -11.98 6.81
CA LEU A 107 18.95 -12.27 8.25
C LEU A 107 17.76 -13.13 8.68
N ALA A 108 16.56 -12.86 8.17
CA ALA A 108 15.38 -13.67 8.46
C ALA A 108 15.54 -15.10 7.94
N GLU A 109 16.14 -15.29 6.76
CA GLU A 109 16.44 -16.61 6.24
C GLU A 109 17.51 -17.32 7.06
N ARG A 110 18.57 -16.61 7.49
CA ARG A 110 19.60 -17.14 8.38
C ARG A 110 18.98 -17.69 9.67
N ASP A 111 18.10 -16.93 10.31
CA ASP A 111 17.47 -17.33 11.57
C ASP A 111 16.51 -18.50 11.38
N ARG A 112 15.76 -18.53 10.27
CA ARG A 112 14.90 -19.67 9.89
C ARG A 112 15.73 -20.94 9.70
N LEU A 113 16.81 -20.87 8.92
CA LEU A 113 17.69 -22.01 8.67
C LEU A 113 18.37 -22.46 9.96
N ALA A 114 18.84 -21.55 10.81
CA ALA A 114 19.43 -21.88 12.11
C ALA A 114 18.47 -22.66 13.00
N ALA A 115 17.20 -22.24 13.07
CA ALA A 115 16.16 -22.93 13.84
C ALA A 115 15.86 -24.33 13.28
N GLU A 116 15.65 -24.44 11.96
CA GLU A 116 15.37 -25.72 11.29
C GLU A 116 16.52 -26.73 11.49
N LEU A 117 17.77 -26.27 11.40
CA LEU A 117 18.94 -27.10 11.69
C LEU A 117 19.04 -27.52 13.14
N HIS A 118 18.80 -26.58 14.07
CA HIS A 118 18.87 -26.89 15.49
C HIS A 118 17.85 -27.97 15.85
N ASP A 119 16.62 -27.85 15.36
CA ASP A 119 15.55 -28.81 15.62
C ASP A 119 15.88 -30.20 15.05
N VAL A 120 16.33 -30.27 13.79
CA VAL A 120 16.65 -31.56 13.14
C VAL A 120 17.89 -32.21 13.76
N ALA A 121 18.99 -31.48 13.86
CA ALA A 121 20.26 -32.07 14.27
C ALA A 121 20.33 -32.29 15.79
N ALA A 122 19.83 -31.36 16.61
CA ALA A 122 19.87 -31.51 18.05
C ALA A 122 18.96 -32.65 18.52
N HIS A 123 17.74 -32.77 17.98
CA HIS A 123 16.82 -33.83 18.38
C HIS A 123 17.37 -35.23 18.07
N ARG A 124 17.92 -35.43 16.86
CA ARG A 124 18.44 -36.72 16.39
C ARG A 124 19.72 -37.11 17.13
N LEU A 125 20.73 -36.24 17.16
CA LEU A 125 22.01 -36.55 17.80
C LEU A 125 21.86 -36.71 19.32
N THR A 126 20.97 -35.94 19.96
CA THR A 126 20.67 -36.12 21.38
C THR A 126 20.04 -37.48 21.66
N GLY A 127 19.11 -37.93 20.81
CA GLY A 127 18.53 -39.28 20.90
C GLY A 127 19.60 -40.38 20.84
N ILE A 128 20.55 -40.26 19.91
CA ILE A 128 21.68 -41.18 19.77
C ILE A 128 22.56 -41.19 21.02
N VAL A 129 22.93 -40.01 21.55
CA VAL A 129 23.76 -39.88 22.77
C VAL A 129 23.08 -40.50 23.99
N VAL A 130 21.76 -40.30 24.15
CA VAL A 130 20.97 -40.84 25.27
C VAL A 130 20.85 -42.36 25.17
N ALA A 131 20.50 -42.90 24.00
CA ALA A 131 20.34 -44.34 23.77
C ALA A 131 21.67 -45.09 23.97
N ALA A 132 22.76 -44.60 23.35
CA ALA A 132 24.09 -45.19 23.52
C ALA A 132 24.59 -45.08 24.96
N GLY A 133 24.33 -43.95 25.63
CA GLY A 133 24.68 -43.74 27.03
C GLY A 133 23.97 -44.69 27.99
N ALA A 134 22.67 -44.96 27.77
CA ALA A 134 21.90 -45.90 28.57
C ALA A 134 22.42 -47.35 28.39
N ALA A 135 22.60 -47.79 27.14
CA ALA A 135 23.09 -49.14 26.85
C ALA A 135 24.50 -49.39 27.42
N LEU A 136 25.42 -48.42 27.34
CA LEU A 136 26.76 -48.52 27.94
C LEU A 136 26.77 -48.65 29.46
N ARG A 137 25.78 -48.09 30.17
CA ARG A 137 25.67 -48.21 31.64
C ARG A 137 25.08 -49.55 32.07
N LEU A 138 24.20 -50.12 31.24
CA LEU A 138 23.50 -51.36 31.53
C LEU A 138 24.33 -52.61 31.23
N ALA A 139 25.39 -52.48 30.41
CA ALA A 139 26.34 -53.54 30.04
C ALA A 139 25.69 -54.84 29.50
N ASP A 140 24.48 -54.72 28.93
CA ASP A 140 23.69 -55.82 28.38
C ASP A 140 23.86 -55.89 26.86
N ARG A 141 24.17 -57.09 26.34
CA ARG A 141 24.39 -57.31 24.90
C ARG A 141 23.14 -57.05 24.06
N VAL A 142 21.95 -57.40 24.55
CA VAL A 142 20.69 -57.21 23.81
C VAL A 142 20.41 -55.71 23.64
N ARG A 143 20.53 -54.95 24.74
CA ARG A 143 20.34 -53.49 24.74
C ARG A 143 21.42 -52.74 23.95
N THR A 144 22.63 -53.31 23.86
CA THR A 144 23.71 -52.77 23.01
C THR A 144 23.35 -52.90 21.53
N GLY A 145 22.83 -54.05 21.10
CA GLY A 145 22.35 -54.25 19.73
C GLY A 145 21.18 -53.34 19.35
N ASP A 146 20.22 -53.17 20.27
CA ASP A 146 19.08 -52.25 20.06
C ASP A 146 19.51 -50.78 19.96
N ALA A 147 20.47 -50.36 20.78
CA ALA A 147 21.01 -49.01 20.73
C ALA A 147 21.80 -48.75 19.44
N LEU A 148 22.59 -49.73 18.96
CA LEU A 148 23.31 -49.63 17.68
C LEU A 148 22.35 -49.53 16.50
N ARG A 149 21.29 -50.34 16.47
CA ARG A 149 20.25 -50.30 15.43
C ARG A 149 19.52 -48.96 15.40
N HIS A 150 19.08 -48.47 16.57
CA HIS A 150 18.44 -47.17 16.69
C HIS A 150 19.38 -46.02 16.27
N ALA A 151 20.66 -46.08 16.67
CA ALA A 151 21.65 -45.09 16.28
C ALA A 151 21.92 -45.09 14.77
N GLY A 152 21.99 -46.26 14.13
CA GLY A 152 22.23 -46.38 12.69
C GLY A 152 21.04 -45.88 11.87
N GLU A 153 19.81 -46.17 12.30
CA GLU A 153 18.58 -45.63 11.70
C GLU A 153 18.51 -44.11 11.86
N ALA A 154 18.70 -43.61 13.07
CA ALA A 154 18.68 -42.17 13.35
C ALA A 154 19.79 -41.40 12.63
N GLY A 155 20.99 -41.97 12.51
CA GLY A 155 22.12 -41.40 11.78
C GLY A 155 21.86 -41.32 10.27
N ARG A 156 21.38 -42.42 9.66
CA ARG A 156 21.02 -42.43 8.23
C ARG A 156 19.89 -41.45 7.90
N GLU A 157 18.90 -41.33 8.78
CA GLU A 157 17.80 -40.38 8.59
C GLU A 157 18.25 -38.92 8.80
N ALA A 158 19.16 -38.66 9.75
CA ALA A 158 19.79 -37.36 9.91
C ALA A 158 20.60 -36.95 8.67
N VAL A 159 21.37 -37.87 8.07
CA VAL A 159 22.09 -37.60 6.81
C VAL A 159 21.12 -37.20 5.69
N ARG A 160 20.03 -37.96 5.47
CA ARG A 160 19.04 -37.65 4.43
C ARG A 160 18.38 -36.28 4.63
N GLU A 161 17.98 -35.95 5.85
CA GLU A 161 17.32 -34.66 6.10
C GLU A 161 18.31 -33.49 6.01
N LEU A 162 19.56 -33.68 6.45
CA LEU A 162 20.62 -32.68 6.28
C LEU A 162 20.99 -32.48 4.80
N GLU A 163 21.01 -33.53 3.98
CA GLU A 163 21.22 -33.45 2.52
C GLU A 163 20.05 -32.73 1.82
N ARG A 164 18.83 -32.94 2.31
CA ARG A 164 17.62 -32.23 1.86
C ARG A 164 17.64 -30.74 2.22
N LEU A 165 18.09 -30.40 3.43
CA LEU A 165 18.19 -29.01 3.92
C LEU A 165 19.36 -28.23 3.30
N THR A 166 20.48 -28.89 3.02
CA THR A 166 21.64 -28.28 2.35
C THR A 166 21.47 -28.14 0.83
N GLY A 167 20.31 -28.54 0.31
CA GLY A 167 19.94 -28.25 -1.07
C GLY A 167 20.75 -29.02 -2.11
N LEU A 168 21.34 -30.18 -1.75
CA LEU A 168 21.86 -31.12 -2.74
C LEU A 168 20.78 -31.59 -3.73
N ASP A 169 19.49 -31.37 -3.40
CA ASP A 169 18.32 -31.57 -4.27
C ASP A 169 17.45 -30.32 -4.53
N ALA A 170 17.73 -29.14 -3.94
CA ALA A 170 16.68 -28.10 -3.78
C ALA A 170 17.03 -26.66 -4.14
N THR A 171 18.23 -26.35 -4.63
CA THR A 171 18.52 -24.98 -5.09
C THR A 171 18.18 -24.84 -6.57
N ALA A 172 16.97 -24.31 -6.83
CA ALA A 172 16.36 -23.93 -8.12
C ALA A 172 15.19 -24.78 -8.65
N ALA A 173 14.39 -25.47 -7.81
CA ALA A 173 13.27 -26.29 -8.31
C ALA A 173 12.07 -25.47 -8.85
N GLY A 174 12.09 -25.19 -10.15
CA GLY A 174 10.97 -24.70 -10.96
C GLY A 174 10.41 -25.79 -11.87
N PHE A 175 9.82 -25.40 -12.99
CA PHE A 175 9.26 -26.37 -13.94
C PHE A 175 10.30 -27.30 -14.57
N THR A 176 11.56 -26.89 -14.67
CA THR A 176 12.69 -27.72 -15.15
C THR A 176 12.92 -28.95 -14.28
N GLU A 177 12.79 -28.80 -12.97
CA GLU A 177 12.99 -29.86 -11.99
C GLU A 177 11.76 -30.76 -11.89
N VAL A 178 10.58 -30.22 -12.19
CA VAL A 178 9.37 -31.03 -12.43
C VAL A 178 9.55 -31.91 -13.66
N ASP A 179 10.10 -31.37 -14.76
CA ASP A 179 10.37 -32.13 -15.99
C ASP A 179 11.39 -33.27 -15.72
N ALA A 180 12.45 -32.98 -14.97
CA ALA A 180 13.46 -33.96 -14.59
C ALA A 180 12.90 -35.06 -13.67
N LEU A 181 12.08 -34.68 -12.69
CA LEU A 181 11.47 -35.60 -11.74
C LEU A 181 10.49 -36.56 -12.41
N ALA A 182 9.68 -36.06 -13.35
CA ALA A 182 8.77 -36.89 -14.14
C ALA A 182 9.53 -37.87 -15.05
N SER A 183 10.64 -37.43 -15.64
CA SER A 183 11.50 -38.28 -16.46
C SER A 183 12.14 -39.42 -15.63
N ALA A 184 12.60 -39.13 -14.42
CA ALA A 184 13.22 -40.12 -13.53
C ALA A 184 12.24 -41.22 -13.07
N HIS A 185 10.96 -40.91 -12.95
CA HIS A 185 9.91 -41.85 -12.54
C HIS A 185 9.22 -42.54 -13.73
N ALA A 186 9.62 -42.24 -14.97
CA ALA A 186 9.05 -42.80 -16.21
C ALA A 186 7.51 -42.68 -16.31
N VAL A 187 6.96 -41.54 -15.90
CA VAL A 187 5.50 -41.29 -15.87
C VAL A 187 4.97 -40.62 -17.14
N ASP A 188 3.66 -40.74 -17.44
CA ASP A 188 3.01 -40.00 -18.53
C ASP A 188 2.93 -38.50 -18.19
N TYR A 189 3.88 -37.72 -18.71
CA TYR A 189 4.05 -36.31 -18.39
C TYR A 189 3.73 -35.37 -19.55
N ARG A 190 2.94 -34.32 -19.28
CA ARG A 190 2.72 -33.20 -20.21
C ARG A 190 2.62 -31.87 -19.47
N ARG A 191 3.37 -30.89 -19.95
CA ARG A 191 3.33 -29.49 -19.49
C ARG A 191 3.14 -28.54 -20.66
N THR A 192 2.16 -27.64 -20.55
CA THR A 192 1.87 -26.59 -21.54
C THR A 192 2.07 -25.18 -20.99
N VAL A 193 2.34 -25.05 -19.69
CA VAL A 193 2.63 -23.77 -19.01
C VAL A 193 4.10 -23.41 -19.18
N GLY A 194 4.38 -22.23 -19.75
CA GLY A 194 5.74 -21.77 -20.02
C GLY A 194 6.44 -21.08 -18.84
N LYS A 195 5.77 -20.14 -18.17
CA LYS A 195 6.30 -19.37 -17.03
C LYS A 195 5.21 -19.10 -15.99
N ALA A 196 5.59 -19.09 -14.72
CA ALA A 196 4.74 -18.73 -13.58
C ALA A 196 5.61 -18.08 -12.48
N PRO A 197 5.01 -17.43 -11.45
CA PRO A 197 5.76 -16.88 -10.33
C PRO A 197 6.60 -17.96 -9.61
N PRO A 198 7.80 -17.64 -9.09
CA PRO A 198 8.68 -18.62 -8.42
C PRO A 198 7.99 -19.42 -7.32
N GLY A 199 7.20 -18.76 -6.47
CA GLY A 199 6.42 -19.42 -5.42
C GLY A 199 5.37 -20.40 -5.96
N SER A 200 4.77 -20.11 -7.13
CA SER A 200 3.82 -21.02 -7.80
C SER A 200 4.56 -22.22 -8.42
N THR A 201 5.73 -22.02 -9.01
CA THR A 201 6.53 -23.12 -9.58
C THR A 201 7.12 -24.03 -8.50
N GLU A 202 7.55 -23.48 -7.37
CA GLU A 202 8.02 -24.25 -6.22
C GLU A 202 6.88 -25.07 -5.58
N ALA A 203 5.69 -24.49 -5.45
CA ALA A 203 4.52 -25.20 -4.96
C ALA A 203 4.12 -26.34 -5.91
N ALA A 204 4.17 -26.11 -7.23
CA ALA A 204 3.93 -27.15 -8.23
C ALA A 204 4.93 -28.31 -8.11
N TYR A 205 6.22 -28.01 -7.94
CA TYR A 205 7.25 -29.04 -7.71
C TYR A 205 6.99 -29.87 -6.46
N ARG A 206 6.65 -29.24 -5.33
CA ARG A 206 6.31 -29.96 -4.10
C ARG A 206 5.10 -30.86 -4.26
N VAL A 207 4.05 -30.39 -4.95
CA VAL A 207 2.84 -31.18 -5.22
C VAL A 207 3.19 -32.42 -6.06
N VAL A 208 3.95 -32.26 -7.15
CA VAL A 208 4.35 -33.38 -8.01
C VAL A 208 5.22 -34.37 -7.24
N ARG A 209 6.24 -33.91 -6.51
CA ARG A 209 7.16 -34.77 -5.76
C ARG A 209 6.45 -35.60 -4.70
N GLU A 210 5.62 -34.97 -3.90
CA GLU A 210 4.89 -35.67 -2.84
C GLU A 210 3.84 -36.63 -3.44
N ALA A 211 3.17 -36.25 -4.54
CA ALA A 211 2.21 -37.12 -5.22
C ALA A 211 2.90 -38.36 -5.83
N LEU A 212 4.05 -38.21 -6.50
CA LEU A 212 4.84 -39.34 -7.03
C LEU A 212 5.36 -40.25 -5.93
N THR A 213 5.82 -39.67 -4.81
CA THR A 213 6.26 -40.43 -3.63
C THR A 213 5.11 -41.24 -3.03
N ASN A 214 3.91 -40.65 -2.96
CA ASN A 214 2.71 -41.33 -2.47
C ASN A 214 2.26 -42.43 -3.43
N ALA A 215 2.29 -42.20 -4.74
CA ALA A 215 1.98 -43.23 -5.73
C ALA A 215 2.96 -44.42 -5.62
N ALA A 216 4.27 -44.16 -5.51
CA ALA A 216 5.27 -45.21 -5.33
C ALA A 216 5.08 -46.00 -4.02
N ARG A 217 4.55 -45.36 -2.98
CA ARG A 217 4.33 -45.97 -1.66
C ARG A 217 3.01 -46.73 -1.55
N TYR A 218 1.93 -46.20 -2.11
CA TYR A 218 0.57 -46.68 -1.87
C TYR A 218 -0.08 -47.34 -3.08
N ALA A 219 0.45 -47.11 -4.28
CA ALA A 219 -0.05 -47.64 -5.55
C ALA A 219 1.12 -48.20 -6.37
N ALA A 220 1.94 -49.05 -5.74
CA ALA A 220 3.09 -49.65 -6.41
C ALA A 220 2.64 -50.42 -7.67
N GLY A 221 3.29 -50.14 -8.80
CA GLY A 221 2.94 -50.72 -10.11
C GLY A 221 1.85 -49.97 -10.90
N ALA A 222 1.22 -48.94 -10.33
CA ALA A 222 0.22 -48.12 -11.02
C ALA A 222 0.84 -47.22 -12.10
N ASN A 223 0.11 -46.97 -13.18
CA ASN A 223 0.45 -45.97 -14.17
C ASN A 223 0.13 -44.58 -13.64
N VAL A 224 1.18 -43.78 -13.43
CA VAL A 224 1.03 -42.41 -12.97
C VAL A 224 1.08 -41.45 -14.16
N ARG A 225 0.17 -40.47 -14.15
CA ARG A 225 0.09 -39.38 -15.14
C ARG A 225 0.20 -38.03 -14.44
N VAL A 226 1.01 -37.14 -14.99
CA VAL A 226 1.23 -35.76 -14.50
C VAL A 226 0.91 -34.76 -15.61
N ARG A 227 -0.03 -33.84 -15.34
CA ARG A 227 -0.46 -32.79 -16.27
C ARG A 227 -0.35 -31.41 -15.63
N ILE A 228 0.29 -30.47 -16.33
CA ILE A 228 0.42 -29.07 -15.91
C ILE A 228 -0.06 -28.17 -17.05
N GLU A 229 -1.27 -27.65 -16.90
CA GLU A 229 -2.00 -27.00 -17.98
C GLU A 229 -2.61 -25.66 -17.51
N PRO A 230 -2.64 -24.62 -18.36
CA PRO A 230 -3.36 -23.39 -18.06
C PRO A 230 -4.88 -23.68 -17.99
N THR A 231 -5.58 -22.98 -17.10
CA THR A 231 -7.04 -23.05 -16.99
C THR A 231 -7.66 -21.65 -17.03
N ASP A 232 -8.73 -21.53 -17.80
CA ASP A 232 -9.61 -20.34 -17.83
C ASP A 232 -10.92 -20.58 -17.06
N ASP A 233 -11.01 -21.71 -16.35
CA ASP A 233 -12.25 -22.23 -15.79
C ASP A 233 -12.77 -21.34 -14.64
N ARG A 234 -13.97 -20.78 -14.85
CA ARG A 234 -14.66 -19.87 -13.92
C ARG A 234 -15.40 -20.62 -12.81
N ASP A 235 -15.45 -21.95 -12.88
CA ASP A 235 -16.22 -22.80 -11.96
C ASP A 235 -15.41 -23.28 -10.73
N GLU A 236 -14.11 -22.99 -10.65
CA GLU A 236 -13.40 -23.07 -9.37
C GLU A 236 -13.72 -21.84 -8.51
N PRO A 237 -14.26 -22.03 -7.28
CA PRO A 237 -14.67 -20.92 -6.43
C PRO A 237 -13.44 -20.18 -5.89
N VAL A 238 -12.88 -19.28 -6.68
CA VAL A 238 -11.92 -18.28 -6.22
C VAL A 238 -12.68 -17.05 -5.76
N ARG A 239 -12.39 -16.62 -4.53
CA ARG A 239 -12.86 -15.36 -3.99
C ARG A 239 -12.20 -14.19 -4.74
N ALA A 240 -12.91 -13.73 -5.79
CA ALA A 240 -12.83 -12.43 -6.45
C ALA A 240 -11.52 -12.04 -7.18
N GLY A 241 -11.61 -11.95 -8.51
CA GLY A 241 -10.64 -11.32 -9.42
C GLY A 241 -10.27 -12.27 -10.55
N GLY A 242 -10.70 -11.98 -11.78
CA GLY A 242 -10.43 -12.84 -12.93
C GLY A 242 -8.95 -12.82 -13.30
N ASP A 243 -8.21 -13.82 -12.81
CA ASP A 243 -6.79 -14.02 -13.06
C ASP A 243 -6.57 -15.37 -13.76
N HIS A 244 -5.56 -15.45 -14.63
CA HIS A 244 -5.17 -16.69 -15.30
C HIS A 244 -4.55 -17.66 -14.27
N LEU A 245 -5.05 -18.89 -14.21
CA LEU A 245 -4.56 -19.95 -13.34
C LEU A 245 -3.85 -21.02 -14.16
N PHE A 246 -3.04 -21.82 -13.50
CA PHE A 246 -2.65 -23.12 -14.03
C PHE A 246 -2.93 -24.22 -13.01
N VAL A 247 -3.22 -25.41 -13.52
CA VAL A 247 -3.56 -26.57 -12.69
C VAL A 247 -2.50 -27.64 -12.86
N VAL A 248 -2.01 -28.11 -11.73
CA VAL A 248 -1.19 -29.31 -11.60
C VAL A 248 -2.11 -30.47 -11.22
N THR A 249 -2.16 -31.51 -12.05
CA THR A 249 -2.94 -32.73 -11.80
C THR A 249 -2.01 -33.94 -11.85
N VAL A 250 -1.99 -34.73 -10.79
CA VAL A 250 -1.28 -36.01 -10.70
C VAL A 250 -2.31 -37.10 -10.43
N THR A 251 -2.39 -38.10 -11.29
CA THR A 251 -3.35 -39.21 -11.18
C THR A 251 -2.66 -40.55 -11.32
N ASP A 252 -3.03 -41.53 -10.50
CA ASP A 252 -2.69 -42.94 -10.67
C ASP A 252 -3.96 -43.78 -10.93
N ASP A 253 -3.80 -44.97 -11.51
CA ASP A 253 -4.89 -45.89 -11.85
C ASP A 253 -5.13 -46.99 -10.79
N GLY A 254 -4.49 -46.88 -9.62
CA GLY A 254 -4.56 -47.88 -8.55
C GLY A 254 -3.54 -49.01 -8.74
N GLY A 255 -2.90 -49.43 -7.65
CA GLY A 255 -1.85 -50.44 -7.65
C GLY A 255 -1.95 -51.36 -6.42
N THR A 256 -0.94 -52.22 -6.19
CA THR A 256 -0.97 -53.10 -5.02
C THR A 256 -0.84 -52.30 -3.73
N ALA A 257 -1.90 -52.31 -2.90
CA ALA A 257 -1.91 -51.67 -1.60
C ALA A 257 -0.95 -52.36 -0.63
N VAL A 258 0.01 -51.61 -0.07
CA VAL A 258 0.82 -52.04 1.07
C VAL A 258 0.04 -51.75 2.36
N GLU A 259 0.06 -52.69 3.33
CA GLU A 259 -0.77 -52.66 4.54
C GLU A 259 -0.86 -51.27 5.25
N PRO A 260 -2.03 -50.93 5.83
CA PRO A 260 -2.25 -49.64 6.45
C PRO A 260 -1.55 -49.53 7.81
N GLY A 261 -0.43 -48.80 7.87
CA GLY A 261 0.24 -48.51 9.16
C GLY A 261 1.40 -47.50 9.17
N LEU A 262 1.91 -47.06 8.02
CA LEU A 262 3.23 -46.38 7.96
C LEU A 262 3.21 -44.89 7.54
N GLY A 263 2.03 -44.26 7.43
CA GLY A 263 1.91 -42.84 7.03
C GLY A 263 1.50 -41.93 8.18
N THR A 264 2.21 -40.81 8.41
CA THR A 264 1.86 -39.82 9.45
C THR A 264 0.61 -38.98 9.12
N GLY A 265 0.01 -39.14 7.93
CA GLY A 265 -1.17 -38.38 7.48
C GLY A 265 -0.93 -36.87 7.23
N ARG A 266 0.30 -36.38 7.43
CA ARG A 266 0.64 -34.94 7.41
C ARG A 266 1.00 -34.41 6.02
N GLY A 267 1.38 -35.27 5.07
CA GLY A 267 1.88 -34.87 3.75
C GLY A 267 0.85 -34.04 2.96
N LEU A 268 -0.37 -34.54 2.81
CA LEU A 268 -1.44 -33.84 2.07
C LEU A 268 -1.90 -32.56 2.75
N ALA A 269 -1.95 -32.52 4.09
CA ALA A 269 -2.28 -31.32 4.85
C ALA A 269 -1.20 -30.23 4.68
N GLY A 270 0.07 -30.62 4.65
CA GLY A 270 1.19 -29.72 4.37
C GLY A 270 1.19 -29.16 2.95
N LEU A 271 0.84 -29.99 1.96
CA LEU A 271 0.66 -29.54 0.57
C LEU A 271 -0.51 -28.55 0.46
N ALA A 272 -1.65 -28.84 1.09
CA ALA A 272 -2.81 -27.97 1.10
C ALA A 272 -2.49 -26.59 1.70
N ALA A 273 -1.76 -26.55 2.83
CA ALA A 273 -1.31 -25.31 3.45
C ALA A 273 -0.36 -24.52 2.54
N THR A 274 0.58 -25.22 1.89
CA THR A 274 1.56 -24.60 0.96
C THR A 274 0.88 -23.99 -0.26
N VAL A 275 -0.05 -24.70 -0.91
CA VAL A 275 -0.79 -24.20 -2.08
C VAL A 275 -1.70 -23.04 -1.71
N THR A 276 -2.38 -23.12 -0.56
CA THR A 276 -3.23 -22.02 -0.08
C THR A 276 -2.42 -20.76 0.22
N ALA A 277 -1.20 -20.91 0.76
CA ALA A 277 -0.31 -19.77 1.05
C ALA A 277 0.10 -19.01 -0.23
N THR A 278 0.14 -19.68 -1.39
CA THR A 278 0.38 -19.04 -2.70
C THR A 278 -0.85 -18.37 -3.30
N GLY A 279 -2.02 -18.49 -2.66
CA GLY A 279 -3.30 -18.00 -3.21
C GLY A 279 -4.00 -19.01 -4.13
N GLY A 280 -3.54 -20.26 -4.15
CA GLY A 280 -4.11 -21.36 -4.93
C GLY A 280 -5.15 -22.21 -4.18
N THR A 281 -5.67 -23.23 -4.85
CA THR A 281 -6.61 -24.24 -4.30
C THR A 281 -6.01 -25.63 -4.39
N PHE A 282 -6.31 -26.51 -3.44
CA PHE A 282 -5.79 -27.88 -3.39
C PHE A 282 -6.92 -28.89 -3.14
N ARG A 283 -6.92 -30.00 -3.88
CA ARG A 283 -7.82 -31.14 -3.72
C ARG A 283 -7.04 -32.44 -3.88
N ALA A 284 -7.32 -33.42 -3.03
CA ALA A 284 -6.82 -34.78 -3.17
C ALA A 284 -7.97 -35.75 -2.85
N GLY A 285 -8.13 -36.79 -3.66
CA GLY A 285 -9.20 -37.78 -3.49
C GLY A 285 -9.18 -38.89 -4.55
N PRO A 286 -10.12 -39.84 -4.49
CA PRO A 286 -10.23 -40.92 -5.47
C PRO A 286 -10.43 -40.39 -6.89
N HIS A 287 -9.85 -41.07 -7.88
CA HIS A 287 -9.97 -40.73 -9.30
C HIS A 287 -11.05 -41.57 -9.99
N GLY A 288 -12.22 -40.97 -10.26
CA GLY A 288 -13.35 -41.66 -10.89
C GLY A 288 -14.09 -42.63 -9.96
N GLU A 289 -14.72 -43.66 -10.54
CA GLU A 289 -15.38 -44.75 -9.80
C GLU A 289 -14.45 -45.94 -9.49
N GLY A 290 -13.14 -45.82 -9.78
CA GLY A 290 -12.13 -46.89 -9.64
C GLY A 290 -11.22 -46.76 -8.41
N GLU A 291 -10.19 -47.61 -8.34
CA GLU A 291 -9.20 -47.71 -7.23
C GLU A 291 -8.06 -46.66 -7.28
N GLY A 292 -8.06 -45.77 -8.29
CA GLY A 292 -7.02 -44.76 -8.49
C GLY A 292 -7.16 -43.52 -7.61
N TRP A 293 -6.08 -42.75 -7.48
CA TRP A 293 -6.05 -41.49 -6.72
C TRP A 293 -5.68 -40.28 -7.58
N SER A 294 -6.21 -39.11 -7.22
CA SER A 294 -5.98 -37.84 -7.91
C SER A 294 -5.58 -36.74 -6.93
N VAL A 295 -4.48 -36.06 -7.22
CA VAL A 295 -4.04 -34.83 -6.55
C VAL A 295 -4.10 -33.68 -7.55
N ARG A 296 -4.85 -32.63 -7.20
CA ARG A 296 -5.07 -31.45 -8.04
C ARG A 296 -4.75 -30.18 -7.26
N ALA A 297 -3.94 -29.30 -7.83
CA ALA A 297 -3.61 -27.99 -7.27
C ALA A 297 -3.77 -26.90 -8.34
N ALA A 298 -4.61 -25.89 -8.10
CA ALA A 298 -4.68 -24.69 -8.94
C ALA A 298 -3.82 -23.58 -8.34
N LEU A 299 -2.99 -22.94 -9.16
CA LEU A 299 -1.97 -21.99 -8.73
C LEU A 299 -2.01 -20.71 -9.59
N PRO A 300 -1.68 -19.53 -9.04
CA PRO A 300 -1.72 -18.27 -9.80
C PRO A 300 -0.65 -18.21 -10.89
N ALA A 301 -1.03 -17.77 -12.09
CA ALA A 301 -0.10 -17.50 -13.19
C ALA A 301 0.44 -16.05 -13.20
N ALA A 302 -0.17 -15.13 -12.43
CA ALA A 302 0.30 -13.75 -12.24
C ALA A 302 -0.08 -13.20 -10.84
N THR A 303 0.73 -12.30 -10.28
CA THR A 303 0.54 -11.74 -8.93
C THR A 303 -0.45 -10.57 -8.90
N VAL A 304 -1.64 -10.70 -8.30
CA VAL A 304 -2.51 -9.56 -7.94
C VAL A 304 -3.23 -9.77 -6.60
N LEU A 305 -3.27 -8.72 -5.78
CA LEU A 305 -4.12 -8.61 -4.57
C LEU A 305 -5.26 -7.61 -4.82
N PRO A 306 -6.55 -7.99 -4.72
CA PRO A 306 -7.65 -7.04 -4.82
C PRO A 306 -8.07 -6.58 -3.41
N LEU A 307 -8.15 -5.26 -3.20
CA LEU A 307 -8.86 -4.69 -2.06
C LEU A 307 -10.09 -3.93 -2.54
N ARG A 308 -11.27 -4.46 -2.19
CA ARG A 308 -12.58 -3.83 -2.34
C ARG A 308 -12.65 -2.57 -1.47
N ARG A 309 -13.06 -1.44 -2.05
CA ARG A 309 -13.20 -0.15 -1.35
C ARG A 309 -14.63 0.35 -1.36
N TRP A 310 -15.07 0.86 -0.21
CA TRP A 310 -16.32 1.60 -0.06
C TRP A 310 -16.09 3.10 -0.28
N PRO A 311 -16.99 3.80 -1.00
CA PRO A 311 -16.96 5.25 -1.13
C PRO A 311 -17.61 5.82 0.14
N LEU A 312 -17.15 6.90 0.75
CA LEU A 312 -17.71 8.20 0.41
C LEU A 312 -16.86 9.38 0.96
N TRP A 313 -15.85 9.14 1.80
CA TRP A 313 -15.14 10.23 2.53
C TRP A 313 -13.61 10.07 2.60
N ARG A 314 -12.99 9.45 1.59
CA ARG A 314 -11.52 9.32 1.54
C ARG A 314 -10.97 9.65 0.15
N GLY A 315 -9.91 10.47 0.12
CA GLY A 315 -9.12 10.78 -1.09
C GLY A 315 -9.60 11.98 -1.91
N THR A 316 -9.30 11.98 -3.21
CA THR A 316 -9.59 13.03 -4.20
C THR A 316 -11.05 13.49 -4.22
N ALA A 317 -12.00 12.64 -3.79
CA ALA A 317 -13.42 12.97 -3.68
C ALA A 317 -13.69 14.15 -2.74
N ALA A 318 -12.99 14.27 -1.61
CA ALA A 318 -13.16 15.41 -0.70
C ALA A 318 -12.74 16.73 -1.35
N LEU A 319 -11.72 16.70 -2.21
CA LEU A 319 -11.28 17.85 -2.97
C LEU A 319 -12.26 18.17 -4.12
N ASP A 320 -12.86 17.15 -4.73
CA ASP A 320 -13.90 17.32 -5.74
C ASP A 320 -15.15 17.98 -5.14
N TYR A 321 -15.61 17.56 -3.96
CA TYR A 321 -16.71 18.22 -3.24
C TYR A 321 -16.37 19.62 -2.73
N ALA A 322 -15.13 19.85 -2.28
CA ALA A 322 -14.67 21.17 -1.89
C ALA A 322 -14.66 22.15 -3.08
N LEU A 323 -14.30 21.69 -4.27
CA LEU A 323 -14.37 22.50 -5.49
C LEU A 323 -15.81 22.82 -5.91
N VAL A 324 -16.75 21.90 -5.73
CA VAL A 324 -18.19 22.14 -5.94
C VAL A 324 -18.69 23.22 -4.98
N ALA A 325 -18.43 23.04 -3.67
CA ALA A 325 -18.85 24.00 -2.65
C ALA A 325 -18.24 25.39 -2.89
N LEU A 326 -16.97 25.43 -3.31
CA LEU A 326 -16.27 26.65 -3.68
C LEU A 326 -16.90 27.32 -4.92
N ALA A 327 -17.21 26.54 -5.95
CA ALA A 327 -17.85 27.04 -7.16
C ALA A 327 -19.21 27.67 -6.86
N ILE A 328 -20.02 27.01 -6.02
CA ILE A 328 -21.31 27.52 -5.56
C ILE A 328 -21.12 28.79 -4.70
N ALA A 329 -20.19 28.78 -3.74
CA ALA A 329 -19.99 29.91 -2.83
C ALA A 329 -19.51 31.18 -3.56
N LEU A 330 -18.49 31.06 -4.43
CA LEU A 330 -18.02 32.19 -5.23
C LEU A 330 -19.09 32.67 -6.22
N SER A 331 -19.89 31.74 -6.75
CA SER A 331 -20.99 32.01 -7.67
C SER A 331 -22.08 32.86 -7.03
N LEU A 332 -22.66 32.39 -5.92
CA LEU A 332 -23.67 33.16 -5.18
C LEU A 332 -23.09 34.46 -4.60
N GLY A 333 -21.84 34.42 -4.13
CA GLY A 333 -21.17 35.58 -3.56
C GLY A 333 -21.04 36.74 -4.53
N ALA A 334 -20.59 36.47 -5.76
CA ALA A 334 -20.46 37.49 -6.81
C ALA A 334 -21.82 38.08 -7.22
N SER A 335 -22.84 37.24 -7.41
CA SER A 335 -24.19 37.71 -7.78
C SER A 335 -24.80 38.65 -6.74
N LEU A 336 -24.52 38.42 -5.45
CA LEU A 336 -24.98 39.29 -4.37
C LEU A 336 -24.21 40.61 -4.26
N LEU A 337 -22.98 40.68 -4.79
CA LEU A 337 -22.14 41.89 -4.76
C LEU A 337 -22.46 42.88 -5.89
N SER A 338 -22.95 42.39 -7.03
CA SER A 338 -23.25 43.18 -8.24
C SER A 338 -24.66 43.78 -8.27
N ALA A 339 -25.43 43.64 -7.19
CA ALA A 339 -26.80 44.11 -7.11
C ALA A 339 -26.87 45.58 -6.67
N ASP A 340 -26.99 46.50 -7.63
CA ASP A 340 -27.23 47.94 -7.36
C ASP A 340 -28.65 48.26 -6.87
N VAL A 341 -29.47 47.25 -6.54
CA VAL A 341 -30.92 47.36 -6.29
C VAL A 341 -31.31 46.57 -5.02
N PRO A 342 -32.28 47.06 -4.20
CA PRO A 342 -32.74 46.37 -2.97
C PRO A 342 -33.24 44.93 -3.13
N THR A 343 -33.48 44.47 -4.38
CA THR A 343 -33.78 43.06 -4.70
C THR A 343 -32.68 42.49 -5.60
N PRO A 344 -31.68 41.77 -5.07
CA PRO A 344 -30.49 41.37 -5.82
C PRO A 344 -30.74 40.46 -7.04
N PHE A 345 -31.95 39.92 -7.16
CA PHE A 345 -32.38 39.09 -8.28
C PHE A 345 -33.63 39.64 -8.99
N GLY A 346 -34.14 40.81 -8.63
CA GLY A 346 -35.37 41.37 -9.22
C GLY A 346 -36.66 40.57 -9.00
N GLY A 347 -36.61 39.42 -8.30
CA GLY A 347 -37.76 38.56 -8.01
C GLY A 347 -37.36 37.12 -7.57
N LEU A 348 -38.35 36.31 -7.19
CA LEU A 348 -38.13 34.91 -6.75
C LEU A 348 -37.72 33.99 -7.90
N LEU A 349 -38.31 34.17 -9.09
CA LEU A 349 -38.01 33.35 -10.27
C LEU A 349 -36.54 33.53 -10.73
N PRO A 350 -36.00 34.75 -10.93
CA PRO A 350 -34.60 34.89 -11.33
C PRO A 350 -33.61 34.44 -10.25
N ALA A 351 -33.98 34.57 -8.96
CA ALA A 351 -33.19 34.04 -7.86
C ALA A 351 -33.08 32.51 -7.94
N LEU A 352 -34.22 31.83 -8.10
CA LEU A 352 -34.28 30.37 -8.22
C LEU A 352 -33.49 29.88 -9.45
N VAL A 353 -33.70 30.53 -10.61
CA VAL A 353 -33.01 30.20 -11.86
C VAL A 353 -31.49 30.35 -11.68
N THR A 354 -31.03 31.44 -11.08
CA THR A 354 -29.59 31.67 -10.82
C THR A 354 -29.01 30.58 -9.93
N VAL A 355 -29.65 30.24 -8.80
CA VAL A 355 -29.19 29.17 -7.89
C VAL A 355 -29.13 27.81 -8.58
N VAL A 356 -30.15 27.47 -9.37
CA VAL A 356 -30.23 26.20 -10.09
C VAL A 356 -29.12 26.10 -11.13
N LEU A 357 -28.91 27.16 -11.91
CA LEU A 357 -27.86 27.18 -12.94
C LEU A 357 -26.46 27.15 -12.31
N SER A 358 -26.23 27.84 -11.19
CA SER A 358 -25.00 27.76 -10.40
C SER A 358 -24.70 26.33 -9.95
N GLY A 359 -25.73 25.63 -9.43
CA GLY A 359 -25.62 24.23 -9.06
C GLY A 359 -25.32 23.33 -10.27
N LEU A 360 -26.05 23.50 -11.37
CA LEU A 360 -25.89 22.71 -12.60
C LEU A 360 -24.47 22.85 -13.19
N HIS A 361 -23.87 24.04 -13.05
CA HIS A 361 -22.51 24.33 -13.51
C HIS A 361 -21.43 23.79 -12.55
N ALA A 362 -21.68 23.79 -11.24
CA ALA A 362 -20.71 23.38 -10.23
C ALA A 362 -20.68 21.87 -9.95
N VAL A 363 -21.85 21.22 -9.89
CA VAL A 363 -22.02 19.80 -9.54
C VAL A 363 -21.17 18.85 -10.40
N PRO A 364 -20.95 19.09 -11.71
CA PRO A 364 -20.06 18.26 -12.52
C PRO A 364 -18.61 18.13 -12.03
N LEU A 365 -18.14 19.07 -11.20
CA LEU A 365 -16.82 18.96 -10.56
C LEU A 365 -16.72 17.75 -9.61
N ALA A 366 -17.84 17.28 -9.05
CA ALA A 366 -17.87 16.12 -8.13
C ALA A 366 -17.40 14.81 -8.78
N TRP A 367 -17.57 14.67 -10.11
CA TRP A 367 -17.17 13.48 -10.86
C TRP A 367 -16.07 13.75 -11.87
N ARG A 368 -15.40 14.91 -11.82
CA ARG A 368 -14.27 15.25 -12.71
C ARG A 368 -13.13 14.24 -12.64
N SER A 369 -12.98 13.58 -11.49
CA SER A 369 -12.00 12.51 -11.33
C SER A 369 -12.45 11.27 -12.11
N ARG A 370 -13.68 10.80 -11.94
CA ARG A 370 -14.14 9.54 -12.55
C ARG A 370 -14.40 9.67 -14.05
N ALA A 371 -15.00 10.78 -14.50
CA ALA A 371 -15.43 10.98 -15.87
C ALA A 371 -15.19 12.43 -16.33
N PRO A 372 -13.92 12.86 -16.49
CA PRO A 372 -13.57 14.25 -16.80
C PRO A 372 -14.18 14.75 -18.11
N GLY A 373 -14.29 13.89 -19.14
CA GLY A 373 -14.94 14.24 -20.40
C GLY A 373 -16.42 14.56 -20.24
N ARG A 374 -17.16 13.71 -19.49
CA ARG A 374 -18.59 13.93 -19.21
C ARG A 374 -18.83 15.16 -18.33
N ALA A 375 -17.92 15.42 -17.40
CA ALA A 375 -17.96 16.62 -16.57
C ALA A 375 -17.79 17.89 -17.43
N LEU A 376 -16.80 17.91 -18.32
CA LEU A 376 -16.58 19.05 -19.22
C LEU A 376 -17.79 19.28 -20.13
N THR A 377 -18.35 18.23 -20.75
CA THR A 377 -19.54 18.39 -21.59
C THR A 377 -20.74 18.91 -20.81
N ALA A 378 -20.96 18.45 -19.57
CA ALA A 378 -22.05 18.93 -18.74
C ALA A 378 -21.92 20.43 -18.40
N VAL A 379 -20.71 20.89 -18.07
CA VAL A 379 -20.44 22.31 -17.79
C VAL A 379 -20.64 23.17 -19.03
N LEU A 380 -20.13 22.73 -20.19
CA LEU A 380 -20.34 23.45 -21.46
C LEU A 380 -21.82 23.53 -21.85
N SER A 381 -22.61 22.47 -21.61
CA SER A 381 -24.06 22.48 -21.81
C SER A 381 -24.78 23.40 -20.82
N ALA A 382 -24.34 23.44 -19.56
CA ALA A 382 -24.91 24.33 -18.54
C ALA A 382 -24.64 25.80 -18.87
N LEU A 383 -23.47 26.12 -19.43
CA LEU A 383 -23.17 27.44 -19.97
C LEU A 383 -24.18 27.84 -21.05
N LEU A 384 -24.37 27.01 -22.08
CA LEU A 384 -25.35 27.25 -23.17
C LEU A 384 -26.76 27.52 -22.65
N LEU A 385 -27.20 26.75 -21.65
CA LEU A 385 -28.50 26.94 -21.01
C LEU A 385 -28.59 28.29 -20.28
N TRP A 386 -27.52 28.66 -19.57
CA TRP A 386 -27.44 29.94 -18.88
C TRP A 386 -27.60 31.12 -19.84
N TRP A 387 -26.90 31.09 -20.97
CA TRP A 387 -27.03 32.10 -22.01
C TRP A 387 -28.46 32.22 -22.56
N ALA A 388 -29.15 31.09 -22.76
CA ALA A 388 -30.55 31.11 -23.20
C ALA A 388 -31.47 31.78 -22.15
N CYS A 389 -31.26 31.49 -20.86
CA CYS A 389 -32.02 32.13 -19.77
C CYS A 389 -31.75 33.63 -19.65
N ASP A 390 -30.51 34.06 -19.86
CA ASP A 390 -30.12 35.48 -19.87
C ASP A 390 -30.76 36.23 -21.03
N ARG A 391 -30.78 35.63 -22.22
CA ARG A 391 -31.48 36.19 -23.39
C ARG A 391 -32.98 36.31 -23.19
N ALA A 392 -33.57 35.44 -22.36
CA ALA A 392 -34.98 35.49 -21.97
C ALA A 392 -35.26 36.49 -20.82
N GLY A 393 -34.23 37.13 -20.25
CA GLY A 393 -34.38 38.04 -19.12
C GLY A 393 -34.66 37.35 -17.78
N TRP A 394 -34.41 36.04 -17.68
CA TRP A 394 -34.68 35.25 -16.47
C TRP A 394 -33.51 35.23 -15.48
N THR A 395 -32.37 35.85 -15.82
CA THR A 395 -31.22 36.00 -14.93
C THR A 395 -30.90 37.47 -14.72
N GLN A 396 -30.66 37.85 -13.46
CA GLN A 396 -30.15 39.15 -13.04
C GLN A 396 -29.18 38.89 -11.89
N PRO A 397 -27.90 39.30 -11.97
CA PRO A 397 -27.24 40.14 -12.98
C PRO A 397 -26.98 39.47 -14.35
N PRO A 398 -26.59 40.24 -15.39
CA PRO A 398 -26.24 39.71 -16.72
C PRO A 398 -25.10 38.68 -16.69
N VAL A 399 -25.13 37.72 -17.62
CA VAL A 399 -24.11 36.64 -17.74
C VAL A 399 -22.68 37.16 -17.87
N SER A 400 -22.47 38.32 -18.51
CA SER A 400 -21.15 38.93 -18.70
C SER A 400 -20.41 39.19 -17.40
N ASP A 401 -21.13 39.62 -16.35
CA ASP A 401 -20.55 40.08 -15.09
C ASP A 401 -20.20 38.89 -14.21
N ILE A 402 -21.03 37.87 -14.32
CA ILE A 402 -20.86 36.56 -13.70
C ILE A 402 -19.63 35.88 -14.33
N PHE A 403 -19.44 35.94 -15.65
CA PHE A 403 -18.39 35.21 -16.37
C PHE A 403 -16.94 35.40 -15.87
N LEU A 404 -16.59 36.63 -15.44
CA LEU A 404 -15.26 36.96 -14.90
C LEU A 404 -14.90 36.15 -13.64
N VAL A 405 -15.91 35.67 -12.91
CA VAL A 405 -15.74 34.91 -11.67
C VAL A 405 -15.73 33.38 -11.91
N TYR A 406 -16.18 32.89 -13.08
CA TYR A 406 -16.49 31.47 -13.28
C TYR A 406 -15.49 30.73 -14.14
N GLY A 407 -14.72 31.44 -14.99
CA GLY A 407 -13.77 30.84 -15.95
C GLY A 407 -12.77 29.84 -15.35
N TRP A 408 -12.58 29.82 -14.03
CA TRP A 408 -11.72 28.84 -13.35
C TRP A 408 -12.35 27.43 -13.25
N VAL A 409 -13.67 27.27 -13.34
CA VAL A 409 -14.36 25.97 -13.32
C VAL A 409 -14.00 25.18 -14.58
N GLU A 410 -14.06 25.84 -15.73
CA GLU A 410 -13.70 25.32 -17.05
C GLU A 410 -12.21 25.02 -17.10
N LEU A 411 -11.34 25.93 -16.62
CA LEU A 411 -9.91 25.67 -16.52
C LEU A 411 -9.60 24.44 -15.65
N THR A 412 -10.35 24.24 -14.55
CA THR A 412 -10.20 23.07 -13.67
C THR A 412 -10.59 21.76 -14.37
N LEU A 413 -11.63 21.78 -15.20
CA LEU A 413 -12.06 20.62 -15.98
C LEU A 413 -11.13 20.35 -17.17
N VAL A 414 -10.66 21.39 -17.85
CA VAL A 414 -9.63 21.31 -18.91
C VAL A 414 -8.35 20.67 -18.37
N HIS A 415 -7.89 21.09 -17.18
CA HIS A 415 -6.78 20.43 -16.49
C HIS A 415 -7.07 18.95 -16.26
N SER A 416 -8.26 18.64 -15.72
CA SER A 416 -8.66 17.26 -15.34
C SER A 416 -8.73 16.33 -16.56
N VAL A 417 -9.22 16.82 -17.70
CA VAL A 417 -9.20 16.11 -18.98
C VAL A 417 -7.77 15.91 -19.46
N GLY A 418 -6.94 16.95 -19.43
CA GLY A 418 -5.53 16.89 -19.82
C GLY A 418 -4.71 15.88 -19.01
N VAL A 419 -5.07 15.65 -17.75
CA VAL A 419 -4.44 14.65 -16.87
C VAL A 419 -4.87 13.21 -17.20
N ARG A 420 -6.13 12.97 -17.57
CA ARG A 420 -6.74 11.62 -17.55
C ARG A 420 -7.08 11.01 -18.92
N LEU A 421 -7.17 11.81 -19.98
CA LEU A 421 -7.53 11.35 -21.34
C LEU A 421 -6.41 11.63 -22.36
N PRO A 422 -5.18 11.07 -22.17
CA PRO A 422 -4.03 11.42 -23.01
C PRO A 422 -4.14 10.93 -24.47
N TRP A 423 -5.03 9.98 -24.76
CA TRP A 423 -5.24 9.41 -26.10
C TRP A 423 -6.22 10.21 -26.99
N ARG A 424 -7.07 11.09 -26.44
CA ARG A 424 -7.93 12.01 -27.21
C ARG A 424 -7.24 13.38 -27.34
N ARG A 425 -6.18 13.43 -28.15
CA ARG A 425 -5.46 14.68 -28.45
C ARG A 425 -6.29 15.54 -29.42
N GLY A 426 -6.47 16.83 -29.10
CA GLY A 426 -6.75 17.85 -30.12
C GLY A 426 -7.79 18.90 -29.76
N LEU A 427 -8.96 18.52 -29.25
CA LEU A 427 -10.13 19.42 -29.33
C LEU A 427 -10.68 19.95 -28.00
N CYS A 428 -10.30 19.41 -26.84
CA CYS A 428 -10.93 19.81 -25.57
C CYS A 428 -10.60 21.24 -25.11
N ALA A 429 -9.35 21.71 -25.28
CA ALA A 429 -8.98 23.08 -24.95
C ALA A 429 -9.54 24.10 -25.96
N PRO A 430 -9.48 23.87 -27.30
CA PRO A 430 -10.16 24.70 -28.28
C PRO A 430 -11.68 24.75 -28.09
N LEU A 431 -12.35 23.63 -27.77
CA LEU A 431 -13.80 23.60 -27.54
C LEU A 431 -14.21 24.34 -26.27
N ALA A 432 -13.43 24.25 -25.18
CA ALA A 432 -13.70 25.04 -23.99
C ALA A 432 -13.55 26.54 -24.27
N VAL A 433 -12.47 26.92 -24.97
CA VAL A 433 -12.21 28.31 -25.38
C VAL A 433 -13.25 28.82 -26.38
N ALA A 434 -13.70 27.99 -27.31
CA ALA A 434 -14.71 28.32 -28.31
C ALA A 434 -16.13 28.37 -27.73
N ALA A 435 -16.47 27.53 -26.76
CA ALA A 435 -17.76 27.58 -26.08
C ALA A 435 -17.84 28.82 -25.15
N VAL A 436 -16.79 29.07 -24.38
CA VAL A 436 -16.62 30.23 -23.51
C VAL A 436 -16.63 31.53 -24.34
N GLY A 437 -15.84 31.59 -25.42
CA GLY A 437 -15.81 32.73 -26.33
C GLY A 437 -17.08 32.87 -27.18
N GLY A 438 -17.72 31.77 -27.55
CA GLY A 438 -18.92 31.72 -28.40
C GLY A 438 -20.20 32.19 -27.69
N LEU A 439 -20.38 31.83 -26.42
CA LEU A 439 -21.50 32.33 -25.62
C LEU A 439 -21.38 33.81 -25.26
N ALA A 440 -20.15 34.21 -24.95
CA ALA A 440 -19.76 35.58 -24.68
C ALA A 440 -20.10 36.51 -25.86
N LEU A 441 -19.91 36.04 -27.11
CA LEU A 441 -20.33 36.75 -28.32
C LEU A 441 -21.85 36.99 -28.42
N ALA A 442 -22.66 36.23 -27.68
CA ALA A 442 -24.10 36.17 -27.86
C ALA A 442 -24.90 36.86 -26.72
N SER A 443 -24.29 37.20 -25.60
CA SER A 443 -24.90 38.00 -24.50
C SER A 443 -24.63 39.49 -24.68
N GLY A 444 -25.64 40.34 -24.47
CA GLY A 444 -25.66 41.77 -24.78
C GLY A 444 -24.72 42.69 -23.96
N SER A 445 -24.97 44.00 -24.03
CA SER A 445 -24.01 45.11 -23.80
C SER A 445 -23.30 45.15 -22.45
N GLY A 446 -21.94 45.15 -22.50
CA GLY A 446 -21.07 45.50 -21.38
C GLY A 446 -19.79 46.30 -21.75
N ILE A 447 -19.40 47.17 -20.79
CA ILE A 447 -18.09 47.78 -20.40
C ILE A 447 -17.38 48.83 -21.31
N THR A 448 -17.37 48.78 -22.64
CA THR A 448 -16.53 49.75 -23.44
C THR A 448 -17.21 50.46 -24.61
N GLY A 449 -18.54 50.40 -24.72
CA GLY A 449 -19.27 51.03 -25.83
C GLY A 449 -19.18 50.26 -27.16
N SER A 450 -18.13 49.45 -27.40
CA SER A 450 -18.08 48.50 -28.53
C SER A 450 -18.14 47.03 -28.06
N ARG A 451 -19.19 46.33 -28.51
CA ARG A 451 -19.46 44.91 -28.17
C ARG A 451 -18.54 43.89 -28.85
N THR A 452 -17.62 44.31 -29.70
CA THR A 452 -16.74 43.40 -30.43
C THR A 452 -15.32 43.45 -29.89
N ALA A 453 -14.81 44.63 -29.55
CA ALA A 453 -13.45 44.80 -29.05
C ALA A 453 -13.26 44.27 -27.61
N ALA A 454 -14.19 44.57 -26.69
CA ALA A 454 -14.13 44.05 -25.32
C ALA A 454 -14.11 42.50 -25.29
N TRP A 455 -14.81 41.89 -26.24
CA TRP A 455 -15.06 40.46 -26.28
C TRP A 455 -13.96 39.68 -27.00
N ALA A 456 -13.33 40.26 -28.04
CA ALA A 456 -12.10 39.71 -28.61
C ALA A 456 -10.96 39.68 -27.58
N VAL A 457 -10.87 40.71 -26.73
CA VAL A 457 -9.90 40.79 -25.63
C VAL A 457 -10.19 39.72 -24.57
N LEU A 458 -11.46 39.52 -24.16
CA LEU A 458 -11.86 38.49 -23.19
C LEU A 458 -11.61 37.06 -23.71
N ALA A 459 -11.96 36.77 -24.97
CA ALA A 459 -11.71 35.46 -25.59
C ALA A 459 -10.21 35.16 -25.69
N GLY A 460 -9.40 36.16 -26.08
CA GLY A 460 -7.94 36.07 -26.07
C GLY A 460 -7.36 35.87 -24.65
N MET A 461 -7.91 36.57 -23.65
CA MET A 461 -7.53 36.43 -22.24
C MET A 461 -7.77 35.04 -21.68
N LEU A 462 -8.77 34.30 -22.16
CA LEU A 462 -9.11 32.95 -21.67
C LEU A 462 -8.47 31.81 -22.50
N ALA A 463 -8.18 32.06 -23.78
CA ALA A 463 -7.57 31.08 -24.68
C ALA A 463 -6.17 30.64 -24.22
N LEU A 464 -5.30 31.61 -23.92
CA LEU A 464 -3.92 31.36 -23.52
C LEU A 464 -3.83 30.59 -22.18
N PRO A 465 -4.54 30.97 -21.10
CA PRO A 465 -4.61 30.20 -19.87
C PRO A 465 -5.16 28.78 -20.07
N ALA A 466 -6.20 28.60 -20.89
CA ALA A 466 -6.78 27.28 -21.14
C ALA A 466 -5.77 26.33 -21.82
N LEU A 467 -5.05 26.81 -22.84
CA LEU A 467 -3.99 26.05 -23.49
C LEU A 467 -2.82 25.77 -22.54
N ALA A 468 -2.42 26.75 -21.72
CA ALA A 468 -1.38 26.58 -20.72
C ALA A 468 -1.76 25.52 -19.67
N VAL A 469 -2.99 25.58 -19.14
CA VAL A 469 -3.52 24.64 -18.14
C VAL A 469 -3.70 23.23 -18.72
N TRP A 470 -4.15 23.11 -19.97
CA TRP A 470 -4.20 21.84 -20.68
C TRP A 470 -2.79 21.24 -20.86
N SER A 471 -1.83 22.04 -21.35
CA SER A 471 -0.44 21.61 -21.51
C SER A 471 0.17 21.16 -20.18
N TRP A 472 -0.14 21.87 -19.10
CA TRP A 472 0.25 21.51 -17.73
C TRP A 472 -0.36 20.16 -17.34
N GLY A 473 -1.66 19.95 -17.58
CA GLY A 473 -2.35 18.68 -17.37
C GLY A 473 -1.66 17.50 -18.06
N CYS A 474 -1.32 17.66 -19.33
CA CYS A 474 -0.62 16.63 -20.09
C CYS A 474 0.80 16.37 -19.58
N ARG A 475 1.55 17.41 -19.17
CA ARG A 475 2.87 17.24 -18.54
C ARG A 475 2.76 16.49 -17.22
N THR A 476 1.73 16.78 -16.41
CA THR A 476 1.48 16.06 -15.16
C THR A 476 1.12 14.60 -15.39
N ALA A 477 0.31 14.28 -16.41
CA ALA A 477 0.00 12.90 -16.78
C ALA A 477 1.27 12.12 -17.14
N ARG A 478 2.10 12.67 -18.05
CA ARG A 478 3.38 12.07 -18.44
C ARG A 478 4.31 11.89 -17.26
N ARG A 479 4.34 12.85 -16.33
CA ARG A 479 5.14 12.76 -15.10
C ARG A 479 4.64 11.62 -14.21
N HIS A 480 3.32 11.49 -14.03
CA HIS A 480 2.74 10.41 -13.23
C HIS A 480 3.01 9.04 -13.84
N GLU A 481 2.88 8.89 -15.16
CA GLU A 481 3.25 7.65 -15.87
C GLU A 481 4.74 7.31 -15.67
N ARG A 482 5.64 8.28 -15.82
CA ARG A 482 7.08 8.10 -15.59
C ARG A 482 7.38 7.68 -14.15
N LEU A 483 6.74 8.30 -13.16
CA LEU A 483 6.90 7.97 -11.75
C LEU A 483 6.38 6.57 -11.46
N ARG A 484 5.19 6.19 -11.96
CA ARG A 484 4.65 4.83 -11.83
C ARG A 484 5.58 3.78 -12.46
N ALA A 485 6.12 4.07 -13.64
CA ALA A 485 7.07 3.17 -14.31
C ALA A 485 8.43 3.07 -13.58
N ALA A 486 8.90 4.17 -12.98
CA ALA A 486 10.10 4.16 -12.15
C ALA A 486 9.87 3.39 -10.85
N ASP A 487 8.74 3.58 -10.18
CA ASP A 487 8.36 2.86 -8.96
C ASP A 487 8.20 1.35 -9.23
N ALA A 488 7.61 0.97 -10.38
CA ALA A 488 7.50 -0.43 -10.79
C ALA A 488 8.88 -1.07 -11.03
N ARG A 489 9.77 -0.40 -11.77
CA ARG A 489 11.15 -0.89 -11.99
C ARG A 489 11.93 -1.02 -10.69
N ARG A 490 11.78 -0.06 -9.77
CA ARG A 490 12.48 -0.08 -8.49
C ARG A 490 12.02 -1.24 -7.61
N ARG A 491 10.74 -1.62 -7.63
CA ARG A 491 10.25 -2.82 -6.93
C ARG A 491 10.91 -4.09 -7.46
N VAL A 492 10.94 -4.25 -8.78
CA VAL A 492 11.59 -5.41 -9.42
C VAL A 492 13.06 -5.52 -9.04
N LEU A 493 13.79 -4.40 -9.00
CA LEU A 493 15.19 -4.38 -8.57
C LEU A 493 15.35 -4.78 -7.10
N LEU A 494 14.53 -4.21 -6.21
CA LEU A 494 14.59 -4.52 -4.76
C LEU A 494 14.24 -5.98 -4.45
N ASP A 495 13.22 -6.53 -5.13
CA ASP A 495 12.86 -7.94 -5.00
C ASP A 495 14.01 -8.83 -5.49
N GLY A 496 14.64 -8.46 -6.62
CA GLY A 496 15.82 -9.18 -7.14
C GLY A 496 17.03 -9.13 -6.20
N ASP A 497 17.33 -7.97 -5.60
CA ASP A 497 18.43 -7.82 -4.63
C ASP A 497 18.15 -8.64 -3.35
N ALA A 498 16.89 -8.68 -2.90
CA ALA A 498 16.48 -9.48 -1.74
C ALA A 498 16.61 -10.99 -2.01
N ASP A 499 16.13 -11.46 -3.17
CA ASP A 499 16.24 -12.86 -3.57
C ASP A 499 17.70 -13.29 -3.72
N ALA A 500 18.56 -12.42 -4.27
CA ALA A 500 19.99 -12.67 -4.39
C ALA A 500 20.66 -12.77 -3.00
N ALA A 501 20.32 -11.89 -2.06
CA ALA A 501 20.85 -11.91 -0.70
C ALA A 501 20.40 -13.17 0.08
N VAL A 502 19.13 -13.58 -0.05
CA VAL A 502 18.60 -14.83 0.51
C VAL A 502 19.31 -16.04 -0.09
N SER A 503 19.49 -16.07 -1.40
CA SER A 503 20.17 -17.17 -2.10
C SER A 503 21.64 -17.29 -1.70
N ALA A 504 22.34 -16.16 -1.56
CA ALA A 504 23.72 -16.13 -1.08
C ALA A 504 23.84 -16.70 0.35
N GLN A 505 22.92 -16.35 1.25
CA GLN A 505 22.89 -16.92 2.60
C GLN A 505 22.64 -18.43 2.59
N ARG A 506 21.67 -18.91 1.80
CA ARG A 506 21.42 -20.36 1.65
C ARG A 506 22.67 -21.12 1.20
N LEU A 507 23.41 -20.59 0.23
CA LEU A 507 24.64 -21.20 -0.27
C LEU A 507 25.75 -21.23 0.79
N LEU A 508 25.96 -20.12 1.50
CA LEU A 508 26.93 -20.06 2.61
C LEU A 508 26.60 -21.09 3.70
N PHE A 509 25.32 -21.15 4.09
CA PHE A 509 24.83 -22.09 5.10
C PHE A 509 24.97 -23.54 4.66
N ALA A 510 24.57 -23.86 3.42
CA ALA A 510 24.71 -25.18 2.84
C ALA A 510 26.16 -25.65 2.82
N THR A 511 27.10 -24.76 2.47
CA THR A 511 28.54 -25.08 2.39
C THR A 511 29.11 -25.34 3.78
N ALA A 512 28.86 -24.45 4.74
CA ALA A 512 29.34 -24.59 6.12
C ALA A 512 28.78 -25.85 6.81
N LEU A 513 27.51 -26.17 6.54
CA LEU A 513 26.86 -27.35 7.09
C LEU A 513 27.33 -28.66 6.46
N ARG A 514 27.52 -28.64 5.14
CA ARG A 514 28.01 -29.79 4.37
C ARG A 514 29.35 -30.27 4.90
N ASP A 515 30.21 -29.33 5.23
CA ASP A 515 31.48 -29.65 5.84
C ASP A 515 31.27 -30.22 7.24
N THR A 516 30.55 -29.54 8.12
CA THR A 516 30.64 -29.88 9.55
C THR A 516 29.65 -30.94 10.00
N ALA A 517 28.35 -30.81 9.70
CA ALA A 517 27.32 -31.68 10.25
C ALA A 517 27.26 -33.05 9.55
N LEU A 518 27.41 -33.09 8.22
CA LEU A 518 27.38 -34.33 7.45
C LEU A 518 28.59 -35.23 7.77
N ARG A 519 29.77 -34.67 8.07
CA ARG A 519 30.93 -35.44 8.50
C ARG A 519 30.63 -36.25 9.76
N HIS A 520 30.15 -35.58 10.81
CA HIS A 520 29.82 -36.25 12.07
C HIS A 520 28.64 -37.22 11.93
N ALA A 521 27.59 -36.88 11.17
CA ALA A 521 26.47 -37.77 10.95
C ALA A 521 26.87 -39.07 10.21
N ARG A 522 27.76 -38.97 9.21
CA ARG A 522 28.30 -40.15 8.50
C ARG A 522 29.24 -40.97 9.37
N ALA A 523 30.07 -40.32 10.19
CA ALA A 523 30.96 -41.01 11.11
C ALA A 523 30.18 -41.78 12.20
N VAL A 524 29.02 -41.26 12.66
CA VAL A 524 28.09 -42.01 13.52
C VAL A 524 27.58 -43.28 12.83
N VAL A 525 27.22 -43.19 11.53
CA VAL A 525 26.76 -44.36 10.76
C VAL A 525 27.88 -45.39 10.59
N ALA A 526 29.09 -44.95 10.25
CA ALA A 526 30.24 -45.84 10.14
C ALA A 526 30.55 -46.55 11.47
N ALA A 527 30.56 -45.81 12.58
CA ALA A 527 30.77 -46.39 13.92
C ALA A 527 29.67 -47.40 14.31
N THR A 528 28.42 -47.23 13.84
CA THR A 528 27.38 -48.25 14.04
C THR A 528 27.61 -49.52 13.23
N GLU A 529 28.17 -49.42 12.02
CA GLU A 529 28.49 -50.58 11.17
C GLU A 529 29.67 -51.38 11.73
N GLU A 530 30.63 -50.70 12.37
CA GLU A 530 31.75 -51.31 13.09
C GLU A 530 31.33 -51.92 14.45
N GLY A 531 30.12 -51.61 14.93
CA GLY A 531 29.60 -52.09 16.21
C GLY A 531 30.18 -51.39 17.44
N ASP A 532 30.87 -50.26 17.29
CA ASP A 532 31.46 -49.51 18.41
C ASP A 532 30.50 -48.45 18.96
N LEU A 533 29.75 -48.84 19.98
CA LEU A 533 28.79 -47.95 20.65
C LEU A 533 29.46 -46.77 21.39
N ARG A 534 30.76 -46.86 21.76
CA ARG A 534 31.47 -45.72 22.37
C ARG A 534 31.81 -44.68 21.31
N ALA A 535 32.34 -45.11 20.17
CA ALA A 535 32.61 -44.23 19.02
C ALA A 535 31.33 -43.52 18.55
N VAL A 536 30.21 -44.24 18.44
CA VAL A 536 28.88 -43.66 18.13
C VAL A 536 28.53 -42.49 19.05
N ARG A 537 28.71 -42.67 20.36
CA ARG A 537 28.36 -41.65 21.36
C ARG A 537 29.31 -40.45 21.32
N GLU A 538 30.60 -40.68 21.09
CA GLU A 538 31.61 -39.62 21.01
C GLU A 538 31.40 -38.77 19.75
N GLU A 539 31.16 -39.41 18.63
CA GLU A 539 30.92 -38.73 17.36
C GLU A 539 29.63 -37.90 17.38
N ALA A 540 28.56 -38.44 17.98
CA ALA A 540 27.32 -37.70 18.15
C ALA A 540 27.47 -36.48 19.08
N ARG A 541 28.32 -36.56 20.11
CA ARG A 541 28.65 -35.42 20.98
C ARG A 541 29.52 -34.37 20.28
N ALA A 542 30.50 -34.81 19.50
CA ALA A 542 31.34 -33.94 18.69
C ALA A 542 30.48 -33.15 17.69
N GLY A 543 29.57 -33.83 16.98
CA GLY A 543 28.62 -33.21 16.07
C GLY A 543 27.73 -32.15 16.73
N LEU A 544 27.18 -32.44 17.91
CA LEU A 544 26.36 -31.48 18.69
C LEU A 544 27.14 -30.25 19.16
N THR A 545 28.45 -30.37 19.33
CA THR A 545 29.31 -29.26 19.77
C THR A 545 29.68 -28.40 18.58
N ALA A 546 30.13 -29.03 17.48
CA ALA A 546 30.47 -28.34 16.25
C ALA A 546 29.29 -27.58 15.64
N LEU A 547 28.07 -28.14 15.67
CA LEU A 547 26.86 -27.43 15.26
C LEU A 547 26.57 -26.20 16.11
N ARG A 548 26.78 -26.28 17.42
CA ARG A 548 26.54 -25.17 18.35
C ARG A 548 27.54 -24.04 18.13
N ASP A 549 28.80 -24.39 17.91
CA ASP A 549 29.86 -23.40 17.66
C ASP A 549 29.67 -22.71 16.30
N LEU A 550 29.28 -23.46 15.27
CA LEU A 550 28.93 -22.91 13.95
C LEU A 550 27.74 -21.93 14.04
N LEU A 551 26.69 -22.29 14.77
CA LEU A 551 25.52 -21.43 14.98
C LEU A 551 25.83 -20.19 15.84
N SER A 552 26.73 -20.33 16.83
CA SER A 552 27.19 -19.22 17.66
C SER A 552 28.09 -18.24 16.90
N GLY A 553 29.01 -18.74 16.07
CA GLY A 553 29.91 -17.90 15.27
C GLY A 553 29.18 -17.09 14.18
N LEU A 554 28.08 -17.62 13.64
CA LEU A 554 27.24 -16.93 12.66
C LEU A 554 26.32 -15.84 13.26
N ARG A 555 26.15 -15.83 14.59
CA ARG A 555 25.47 -14.76 15.33
C ARG A 555 26.36 -13.53 15.55
N THR A 556 27.67 -13.63 15.32
CA THR A 556 28.66 -12.64 15.75
C THR A 556 29.50 -12.03 14.61
N GLY A 557 29.16 -12.30 13.33
CA GLY A 557 29.96 -11.86 12.18
C GLY A 557 29.48 -10.56 11.51
N ASP A 558 30.19 -9.47 11.84
CA ASP A 558 30.39 -8.15 11.16
C ASP A 558 29.21 -7.23 10.78
N ASP A 559 29.36 -5.95 11.15
CA ASP A 559 28.55 -4.74 10.90
C ASP A 559 27.29 -4.46 11.76
N ALA A 560 27.17 -5.09 12.94
CA ALA A 560 25.95 -5.00 13.75
C ALA A 560 25.80 -3.72 14.63
N ASP A 561 26.85 -2.97 14.91
CA ASP A 561 26.81 -2.00 16.02
C ASP A 561 26.02 -0.70 15.72
N ASP A 562 25.72 -0.38 14.45
CA ASP A 562 25.00 0.88 14.14
C ASP A 562 23.70 0.73 13.32
N ALA A 563 23.43 -0.44 12.73
CA ALA A 563 22.23 -0.64 11.89
C ALA A 563 21.32 -1.82 12.31
N ASP A 564 21.85 -2.82 13.01
CA ASP A 564 21.27 -4.18 13.04
C ASP A 564 20.34 -4.45 14.23
N ASP A 565 20.23 -3.52 15.18
CA ASP A 565 19.39 -3.66 16.39
C ASP A 565 18.15 -2.75 16.37
N ALA A 566 17.71 -2.35 15.17
CA ALA A 566 16.46 -1.63 14.98
C ALA A 566 15.34 -2.65 14.73
N PRO A 567 14.43 -2.90 15.71
CA PRO A 567 13.36 -3.87 15.52
C PRO A 567 12.50 -3.49 14.32
N PRO A 568 11.95 -4.47 13.59
CA PRO A 568 11.23 -4.22 12.34
C PRO A 568 10.16 -3.16 12.57
N PRO A 569 9.98 -2.18 11.65
CA PRO A 569 9.15 -1.00 11.85
C PRO A 569 7.66 -1.33 11.78
N THR A 570 7.22 -2.17 12.71
CA THR A 570 5.90 -2.75 12.85
C THR A 570 5.33 -2.38 14.21
N VAL A 571 4.01 -2.50 14.40
CA VAL A 571 3.41 -2.29 15.72
C VAL A 571 3.96 -3.29 16.74
N SER A 572 4.26 -4.51 16.32
CA SER A 572 4.91 -5.54 17.14
C SER A 572 6.35 -5.15 17.53
N GLY A 573 7.09 -4.53 16.61
CA GLY A 573 8.45 -4.05 16.85
C GLY A 573 8.54 -2.86 17.80
N ILE A 574 7.42 -2.16 18.10
CA ILE A 574 7.40 -1.07 19.08
C ILE A 574 7.79 -1.57 20.48
N THR A 575 7.42 -2.80 20.84
CA THR A 575 7.77 -3.35 22.16
C THR A 575 9.28 -3.55 22.29
N ALA A 576 9.92 -4.08 21.24
CA ALA A 576 11.37 -4.21 21.19
C ALA A 576 12.06 -2.84 21.15
N LEU A 577 11.48 -1.87 20.43
CA LEU A 577 11.99 -0.50 20.40
C LEU A 577 11.94 0.14 21.79
N ALA A 578 10.87 -0.11 22.54
CA ALA A 578 10.68 0.40 23.88
C ALA A 578 11.77 -0.08 24.84
N ALA A 579 12.14 -1.36 24.76
CA ALA A 579 13.21 -1.92 25.56
C ALA A 579 14.53 -1.17 25.36
N ARG A 580 14.84 -0.78 24.12
CA ARG A 580 16.06 -0.02 23.78
C ARG A 580 16.08 1.40 24.36
N TYR A 581 14.92 2.06 24.42
CA TYR A 581 14.79 3.40 25.00
C TYR A 581 14.48 3.38 26.51
N GLY A 582 14.46 2.21 27.15
CA GLY A 582 14.04 2.06 28.55
C GLY A 582 12.58 2.48 28.79
N ALA A 583 11.73 2.44 27.76
CA ALA A 583 10.36 2.89 27.79
C ALA A 583 9.38 1.72 28.04
N VAL A 584 8.28 2.00 28.72
CA VAL A 584 7.17 1.08 28.97
C VAL A 584 6.09 1.32 27.92
N VAL A 585 5.73 0.28 27.16
CA VAL A 585 4.65 0.32 26.17
C VAL A 585 3.47 -0.52 26.61
N ARG A 586 2.29 0.09 26.65
CA ARG A 586 1.02 -0.59 26.88
C ARG A 586 0.26 -0.75 25.57
N HIS A 587 0.02 -1.99 25.15
CA HIS A 587 -0.86 -2.30 24.02
C HIS A 587 -2.32 -2.44 24.50
N VAL A 588 -3.26 -1.79 23.82
CA VAL A 588 -4.70 -1.81 24.16
C VAL A 588 -5.53 -2.17 22.93
N GLY A 589 -6.41 -3.16 23.03
CA GLY A 589 -7.24 -3.65 21.92
C GLY A 589 -6.71 -4.94 21.31
N ALA A 590 -7.58 -5.65 20.56
CA ALA A 590 -7.23 -6.89 19.90
C ALA A 590 -6.22 -6.67 18.77
N ARG A 591 -5.18 -7.51 18.71
CA ARG A 591 -4.21 -7.47 17.61
C ARG A 591 -4.91 -7.88 16.31
N ARG A 592 -4.68 -7.10 15.26
CA ARG A 592 -5.10 -7.40 13.90
C ARG A 592 -4.02 -6.98 12.92
N PRO A 593 -3.93 -7.60 11.74
CA PRO A 593 -3.04 -7.14 10.70
C PRO A 593 -3.44 -5.73 10.27
N LEU A 594 -2.47 -4.82 10.26
CA LEU A 594 -2.65 -3.44 9.78
C LEU A 594 -1.89 -3.29 8.45
N PRO A 595 -2.27 -2.34 7.58
CA PRO A 595 -1.49 -2.04 6.39
C PRO A 595 -0.06 -1.65 6.78
N ALA A 596 0.94 -2.22 6.12
CA ALA A 596 2.36 -2.05 6.47
C ALA A 596 2.78 -0.60 6.74
N ALA A 597 2.26 0.36 5.97
CA ALA A 597 2.58 1.75 6.22
C ALA A 597 2.02 2.29 7.55
N VAL A 598 0.85 1.83 8.04
CA VAL A 598 0.27 2.26 9.32
C VAL A 598 1.17 1.76 10.43
N GLU A 599 1.71 0.55 10.26
CA GLU A 599 2.67 -0.01 11.20
C GLU A 599 3.98 0.79 11.22
N VAL A 600 4.52 1.17 10.07
CA VAL A 600 5.71 2.03 9.97
C VAL A 600 5.45 3.40 10.61
N PHE A 601 4.29 4.02 10.34
CA PHE A 601 3.93 5.31 10.93
C PHE A 601 3.72 5.20 12.44
N ALA A 602 3.10 4.13 12.93
CA ALA A 602 2.95 3.86 14.36
C ALA A 602 4.31 3.66 15.03
N TYR A 603 5.20 2.88 14.40
CA TYR A 603 6.55 2.64 14.89
C TYR A 603 7.38 3.92 14.94
N ARG A 604 7.39 4.73 13.88
CA ARG A 604 8.10 6.02 13.86
C ARG A 604 7.52 7.02 14.85
N THR A 605 6.20 6.99 15.06
CA THR A 605 5.52 7.83 16.06
C THR A 605 5.93 7.42 17.48
N ALA A 606 5.96 6.11 17.75
CA ALA A 606 6.44 5.58 19.01
C ALA A 606 7.92 5.92 19.24
N SER A 607 8.79 5.70 18.24
CA SER A 607 10.21 6.11 18.28
C SER A 607 10.39 7.59 18.64
N ALA A 608 9.64 8.48 17.99
CA ALA A 608 9.74 9.91 18.24
C ALA A 608 9.23 10.32 19.63
N LEU A 609 8.21 9.63 20.17
CA LEU A 609 7.75 9.84 21.55
C LEU A 609 8.71 9.26 22.58
N MET A 610 9.32 8.10 22.31
CA MET A 610 10.30 7.44 23.19
C MET A 610 11.56 8.28 23.38
N ALA A 611 11.98 9.01 22.34
CA ALA A 611 13.11 9.93 22.44
C ALA A 611 12.93 11.05 23.49
N VAL A 612 11.71 11.28 24.00
CA VAL A 612 11.40 12.34 24.98
C VAL A 612 10.67 11.81 26.22
N GLY A 613 10.23 10.55 26.23
CA GLY A 613 9.39 10.02 27.30
C GLY A 613 9.41 8.51 27.42
N VAL A 614 9.31 8.04 28.67
CA VAL A 614 9.47 6.62 29.04
C VAL A 614 8.15 5.85 29.09
N THR A 615 6.99 6.45 28.83
CA THR A 615 5.71 5.73 28.84
C THR A 615 4.89 6.00 27.58
N LEU A 616 4.40 4.92 26.98
CA LEU A 616 3.65 4.95 25.73
C LEU A 616 2.47 3.98 25.78
N THR A 617 1.38 4.38 25.15
CA THR A 617 0.22 3.53 24.93
C THR A 617 -0.05 3.44 23.44
N VAL A 618 -0.10 2.22 22.92
CA VAL A 618 -0.50 1.92 21.55
C VAL A 618 -1.87 1.26 21.61
N ARG A 619 -2.91 1.94 21.14
CA ARG A 619 -4.28 1.43 21.12
C ARG A 619 -4.70 1.11 19.69
N THR A 620 -5.01 -0.16 19.43
CA THR A 620 -5.54 -0.65 18.15
C THR A 620 -7.05 -0.49 18.16
N LEU A 621 -7.58 0.27 17.18
CA LEU A 621 -9.00 0.59 17.02
C LEU A 621 -9.55 -0.03 15.72
N PRO A 622 -10.87 -0.17 15.55
CA PRO A 622 -11.48 -0.76 14.35
C PRO A 622 -11.15 -0.05 13.02
N ASP A 623 -10.68 1.20 13.06
CA ASP A 623 -10.37 2.01 11.89
C ASP A 623 -8.93 2.57 11.87
N GLY A 624 -8.03 2.08 12.73
CA GLY A 624 -6.65 2.61 12.81
C GLY A 624 -5.92 2.31 14.12
N VAL A 625 -4.83 3.04 14.36
CA VAL A 625 -3.99 2.93 15.56
C VAL A 625 -3.82 4.30 16.20
N GLU A 626 -3.97 4.36 17.52
CA GLU A 626 -3.64 5.52 18.34
C GLU A 626 -2.33 5.27 19.09
N VAL A 627 -1.36 6.16 18.96
CA VAL A 627 -0.13 6.16 19.76
C VAL A 627 -0.13 7.39 20.65
N SER A 628 -0.06 7.19 21.97
CA SER A 628 -0.06 8.28 22.94
C SER A 628 1.08 8.17 23.94
N GLY A 629 1.63 9.31 24.34
CA GLY A 629 2.72 9.42 25.30
C GLY A 629 2.79 10.82 25.91
N PRO A 630 3.76 11.11 26.79
CA PRO A 630 3.95 12.44 27.38
C PRO A 630 4.22 13.49 26.29
N ALA A 631 3.78 14.72 26.53
CA ALA A 631 4.01 15.82 25.60
C ALA A 631 5.51 16.12 25.48
N PRO A 632 6.05 16.23 24.25
CA PRO A 632 7.45 16.51 24.07
C PRO A 632 7.78 17.94 24.50
N ALA A 633 8.75 18.10 25.41
CA ALA A 633 9.27 19.42 25.78
C ALA A 633 10.06 20.09 24.63
N VAL A 634 10.58 19.27 23.69
CA VAL A 634 11.40 19.73 22.56
C VAL A 634 10.51 20.02 21.33
N PRO A 635 10.46 21.28 20.82
CA PRO A 635 9.61 21.66 19.69
C PRO A 635 9.90 20.88 18.40
N ALA A 636 11.11 20.35 18.23
CA ALA A 636 11.50 19.55 17.07
C ALA A 636 10.75 18.20 17.03
N VAL A 637 10.54 17.57 18.19
CA VAL A 637 9.85 16.28 18.29
C VAL A 637 8.35 16.45 18.05
N GLU A 638 7.75 17.50 18.59
CA GLU A 638 6.35 17.84 18.30
C GLU A 638 6.12 18.08 16.79
N ARG A 639 7.05 18.78 16.12
CA ARG A 639 7.02 18.97 14.66
C ARG A 639 7.13 17.65 13.91
N ARG A 640 7.97 16.72 14.38
CA ARG A 640 8.15 15.38 13.81
C ARG A 640 6.89 14.52 13.96
N LEU A 641 6.31 14.47 15.16
CA LEU A 641 5.06 13.76 15.43
C LEU A 641 3.90 14.32 14.60
N ARG A 642 3.81 15.65 14.49
CA ARG A 642 2.82 16.31 13.63
C ARG A 642 3.03 15.96 12.15
N ALA A 643 4.27 15.88 11.68
CA ALA A 643 4.58 15.47 10.31
C ALA A 643 4.19 14.01 10.04
N LEU A 644 4.44 13.10 10.98
CA LEU A 644 4.05 11.69 10.90
C LEU A 644 2.53 11.53 10.88
N ALA A 645 1.81 12.23 11.76
CA ALA A 645 0.35 12.25 11.79
C ALA A 645 -0.24 12.78 10.48
N ASP A 646 0.23 13.95 9.99
CA ASP A 646 -0.22 14.55 8.74
C ASP A 646 0.07 13.67 7.52
N ALA A 647 1.26 13.03 7.49
CA ALA A 647 1.63 12.11 6.43
C ALA A 647 0.64 10.95 6.37
N ALA A 648 0.25 10.41 7.54
CA ALA A 648 -0.70 9.33 7.63
C ALA A 648 -2.18 9.72 7.43
N GLY A 649 -2.50 11.01 7.26
CA GLY A 649 -3.88 11.49 7.24
C GLY A 649 -4.54 11.45 8.64
N GLY A 650 -3.71 11.35 9.67
CA GLY A 650 -4.08 11.29 11.07
C GLY A 650 -4.19 12.65 11.75
N THR A 651 -4.43 12.63 13.05
CA THR A 651 -4.55 13.83 13.88
C THR A 651 -3.60 13.76 15.08
N LEU A 652 -3.07 14.91 15.48
CA LEU A 652 -2.31 15.07 16.70
C LEU A 652 -3.10 15.98 17.64
N SER A 653 -3.41 15.49 18.82
CA SER A 653 -4.13 16.21 19.87
C SER A 653 -3.36 16.15 21.19
N THR A 654 -3.35 17.26 21.91
CA THR A 654 -2.83 17.34 23.28
C THR A 654 -4.00 17.20 24.25
N THR A 655 -3.92 16.27 25.17
CA THR A 655 -4.92 16.10 26.25
C THR A 655 -4.58 17.03 27.42
N GLY A 656 -5.59 17.47 28.18
CA GLY A 656 -5.42 18.40 29.31
C GLY A 656 -4.53 17.92 30.46
N ARG A 657 -4.08 16.65 30.43
CA ARG A 657 -3.12 16.06 31.38
C ARG A 657 -1.66 16.09 30.89
N GLY A 658 -1.35 16.84 29.84
CA GLY A 658 0.02 16.95 29.32
C GLY A 658 0.49 15.75 28.49
N ALA A 659 -0.43 14.92 27.98
CA ALA A 659 -0.11 13.81 27.07
C ALA A 659 -0.48 14.14 25.62
N VAL A 660 0.39 13.80 24.68
CA VAL A 660 0.14 13.87 23.23
C VAL A 660 -0.43 12.56 22.75
N ARG A 661 -1.45 12.66 21.90
CA ARG A 661 -2.12 11.54 21.24
C ARG A 661 -2.05 11.73 19.74
N VAL A 662 -1.55 10.71 19.06
CA VAL A 662 -1.43 10.65 17.60
C VAL A 662 -2.34 9.54 17.08
N TRP A 663 -3.38 9.93 16.37
CA TRP A 663 -4.29 9.01 15.70
C TRP A 663 -3.81 8.75 14.27
N LEU A 664 -3.72 7.49 13.86
CA LEU A 664 -3.25 7.02 12.56
C LEU A 664 -4.34 6.14 11.91
N PRO A 665 -5.08 6.64 10.91
CA PRO A 665 -6.17 5.88 10.30
C PRO A 665 -5.64 4.75 9.40
N GLU A 666 -6.36 3.63 9.37
CA GLU A 666 -5.96 2.45 8.61
C GLU A 666 -5.99 2.68 7.09
N ALA A 667 -6.94 3.48 6.62
CA ALA A 667 -7.04 3.79 5.21
C ALA A 667 -6.16 4.96 4.85
N PHE A 668 -4.99 4.65 4.30
CA PHE A 668 -4.15 5.68 3.73
C PHE A 668 -4.80 6.36 2.53
N PRO A 669 -4.76 7.71 2.49
CA PRO A 669 -5.29 8.47 1.36
C PRO A 669 -4.45 8.35 0.07
N TRP A 670 -3.33 7.61 0.04
CA TRP A 670 -2.44 7.53 -1.13
C TRP A 670 -2.54 6.26 -1.96
N ARG A 671 -3.27 5.21 -1.52
CA ARG A 671 -3.49 4.01 -2.37
C ARG A 671 -4.55 4.27 -3.47
N SER A 672 -4.69 5.51 -3.94
CA SER A 672 -5.62 5.88 -5.01
C SER A 672 -4.96 6.83 -5.99
N GLU A 673 -3.84 6.42 -6.56
CA GLU A 673 -3.40 6.90 -7.88
C GLU A 673 -2.83 5.76 -8.69
#